data_AF-A0A182WH67-F1
#
_entry.id   AF-A0A182WH67-F1
#
_cell.length_a   1.000
_cell.length_b   1.000
_cell.length_c   1.000
_cell.angle_alpha   90.00
_cell.angle_beta   90.00
_cell.angle_gamma   90.00
#
_symmetry.space_group_name_H-M   'P 1'
#
loop_
_entity.id
_entity.type
_entity.pdbx_description
1 polymer ?
#
loop_
_entity_poly.entity_id
_entity_poly.type
_entity_poly.pdbx_seq_one_letter_code
_entity_poly.pdbx_strand_id
1 'polypeptide(L)'
;MVDSHDPESAESCSLTEDDVEPKLKYVRLSNDIKNILSEEAISCIAVHPRFLCLGTHWGRIHMLDHQGNCVHTVINRKENTHILSVNKISVDSRGEQIATCSDDGKVIISGLYTDENNQVLSTGKIIKAVELDPNHNRSGSGRRFIIGDNKLVLYEKTFLKGLKSTILSDSEGQVTAIKWNGQFVAWASSLGIHVYDLHEKCSLGFIQWEEPKDGKLTDYRCNLNWSNATTLLIGWVDTVRICVIRKRNAIEVSTRNLPVHIVDPMSTFQTDFFICGIAPLETNQLVVLGYAKERDSETNKALRPILCVLQYNASDYIEICTDSLSMRGYEEYKCDDYHLDCLIDENQYFIVSPKDVVVANLYETDDRVQWLIEHGKFEQAMDVISTHGGKYSLITVARLYLDHLLSLQQFDEAARLCQRVFGTDKQLWEEEVYKFVKVKQLRSVSSYIPITDACKLNPHVYEMVLYEYLQLDPNGFLQLVKEWPPRLYNTKAVINAVNDHFNKKDANILLEALAILYTHEKEFDRALTMYLKLQHKDVFELITTYNLYGMVKDCIVQLIELDSERAIAMLLKDHIPAEDVVRELEQCEPYLYRYLDAYDKVKSNEKFHSRLVNLYARYEPEKLLSFLKRSNSYPIQEAYDMCQGMKFYPEMVYLLDKMGSTREALTIIMHNLQNIPMAIDFCKEHDDMDLWNDLINESVDKPHVMTKLLNSIAGFINPELLVDKIKPGQDIEGLKESIIKMLCGYSLQVSIQEGCNQILGADYFDMHERLVRVQQGALCVTTDHVCGVCRRDIIVKDSMKADIVMFNCRHYFHEPCLLDKYNLDICIVCNTSVPIMTQQGPAFDSNCMTLTRFVLQEQKKYKHATGDLSQLLNCIQTAIKAISSAVRKAGIAKLQGISGDTNVQGEQVKKLDVLSNEIFINMLKSSYATCLLVSEENDNVIEIETDKRGKYVVSFDPLDGSSNIDCLVSIGSIFAITKQVNENKDPSVEDALQPGNKIVAAGYALYGSATMIVISLGNGVHGFMYDPSIGEFVLTDYNMRIPDRGNIYSINEGYASTWDESVLNYVKDKKDPAKGKPYGARYVGSMVADVHRTIKYGGIFIYPATAAAKNGKLRLLYECNPMAYLVTQAGGKAYAGKGKEILDVLPTSIHQRSPIYLGSKLDVEEAISYIK
;
A
#
# COMPACT_ATOMS: atom_id res chain seq x y z
N MET A 1 16.99 35.33 -49.27
CA MET A 1 16.00 35.40 -50.37
C MET A 1 14.88 34.46 -49.98
N VAL A 2 13.66 34.99 -50.03
CA VAL A 2 12.40 34.31 -49.75
C VAL A 2 12.18 33.26 -50.83
N ASP A 3 11.74 32.06 -50.47
CA ASP A 3 10.76 31.32 -51.27
C ASP A 3 9.94 30.37 -50.40
N SER A 4 8.63 30.51 -50.60
CA SER A 4 7.47 29.87 -49.98
C SER A 4 7.16 28.53 -50.65
N HIS A 5 6.76 27.51 -49.87
CA HIS A 5 6.09 26.32 -50.43
C HIS A 5 4.86 25.89 -49.62
N ASP A 6 3.84 25.52 -50.40
CA ASP A 6 2.47 25.11 -50.09
C ASP A 6 2.31 23.96 -49.09
N PRO A 7 1.19 23.90 -48.34
CA PRO A 7 0.82 22.75 -47.54
C PRO A 7 -0.34 21.99 -48.22
N GLU A 8 -0.06 21.07 -49.14
CA GLU A 8 -1.06 20.08 -49.61
C GLU A 8 -0.36 18.81 -50.12
N SER A 9 -0.03 17.89 -49.22
CA SER A 9 0.09 16.44 -49.50
C SER A 9 0.14 15.65 -48.20
N ALA A 10 -1.03 15.25 -47.70
CA ALA A 10 -1.15 14.09 -46.82
C ALA A 10 -1.05 12.81 -47.67
N GLU A 11 -0.54 11.74 -47.05
CA GLU A 11 -0.39 10.36 -47.56
C GLU A 11 0.95 10.00 -48.25
N SER A 12 1.95 9.67 -47.45
CA SER A 12 2.43 8.28 -47.27
C SER A 12 3.67 8.28 -46.36
N CYS A 13 3.50 8.04 -45.05
CA CYS A 13 4.65 7.87 -44.15
C CYS A 13 5.33 6.53 -44.45
N SER A 14 6.37 6.57 -45.28
CA SER A 14 7.40 5.55 -45.28
C SER A 14 8.10 5.58 -43.92
N LEU A 15 8.01 4.49 -43.15
CA LEU A 15 8.80 4.29 -41.93
C LEU A 15 10.28 4.47 -42.28
N THR A 16 10.89 5.58 -41.85
CA THR A 16 12.34 5.77 -41.88
C THR A 16 12.96 4.93 -40.77
N GLU A 17 14.22 4.49 -40.91
CA GLU A 17 14.95 3.71 -39.89
C GLU A 17 14.94 4.37 -38.49
N ASP A 18 14.67 5.68 -38.41
CA ASP A 18 14.51 6.47 -37.19
C ASP A 18 13.28 6.14 -36.32
N ASP A 19 12.35 5.30 -36.77
CA ASP A 19 11.13 4.95 -36.01
C ASP A 19 11.26 3.67 -35.15
N VAL A 20 12.41 2.99 -35.18
CA VAL A 20 12.65 1.76 -34.40
C VAL A 20 13.26 2.11 -33.04
N GLU A 21 12.62 1.66 -31.97
CA GLU A 21 13.10 1.84 -30.60
C GLU A 21 14.49 1.17 -30.43
N PRO A 22 15.53 1.91 -30.04
CA PRO A 22 16.88 1.37 -29.91
C PRO A 22 16.99 0.39 -28.73
N LYS A 23 17.90 -0.60 -28.84
CA LYS A 23 18.16 -1.61 -27.79
C LYS A 23 19.41 -1.34 -26.97
N LEU A 24 20.34 -0.57 -27.52
CA LEU A 24 21.57 -0.15 -26.87
C LEU A 24 21.71 1.37 -26.92
N LYS A 25 22.28 1.92 -25.86
CA LYS A 25 22.62 3.34 -25.74
C LYS A 25 24.13 3.49 -25.75
N TYR A 26 24.63 4.39 -26.59
CA TYR A 26 26.06 4.62 -26.78
C TYR A 26 26.52 5.92 -26.12
N VAL A 27 27.52 5.83 -25.25
CA VAL A 27 28.15 6.97 -24.59
C VAL A 27 29.65 6.93 -24.84
N ARG A 28 30.18 7.93 -25.53
CA ARG A 28 31.62 8.09 -25.72
C ARG A 28 32.25 8.57 -24.41
N LEU A 29 33.31 7.89 -23.93
CA LEU A 29 34.03 8.35 -22.75
C LEU A 29 34.72 9.70 -23.04
N SER A 30 34.58 10.62 -22.09
CA SER A 30 35.13 11.97 -22.15
C SER A 30 36.09 12.23 -20.98
N ASN A 31 36.49 13.48 -20.75
CA ASN A 31 37.45 13.89 -19.72
C ASN A 31 38.91 13.57 -20.09
N ASP A 32 39.73 13.12 -19.14
CA ASP A 32 41.18 12.96 -19.31
C ASP A 32 41.55 11.99 -20.45
N ILE A 33 40.71 10.97 -20.68
CA ILE A 33 40.89 10.04 -21.80
C ILE A 33 40.97 10.74 -23.16
N LYS A 34 40.28 11.88 -23.35
CA LYS A 34 40.34 12.64 -24.61
C LYS A 34 41.76 13.15 -24.89
N ASN A 35 42.48 13.57 -23.85
CA ASN A 35 43.85 14.03 -23.96
C ASN A 35 44.79 12.84 -24.24
N ILE A 36 44.60 11.72 -23.53
CA ILE A 36 45.36 10.48 -23.76
C ILE A 36 45.20 10.01 -25.20
N LEU A 37 43.96 9.94 -25.72
CA LEU A 37 43.66 9.53 -27.09
C LEU A 37 44.23 10.50 -28.14
N SER A 38 44.43 11.78 -27.80
CA SER A 38 45.04 12.72 -28.74
C SER A 38 46.55 12.46 -28.92
N GLU A 39 47.24 12.07 -27.84
CA GLU A 39 48.69 11.87 -27.82
C GLU A 39 49.09 10.43 -28.15
N GLU A 40 48.30 9.45 -27.71
CA GLU A 40 48.64 8.03 -27.72
C GLU A 40 47.57 7.20 -28.44
N ALA A 41 47.93 5.97 -28.81
CA ALA A 41 47.02 5.01 -29.42
C ALA A 41 46.85 3.80 -28.48
N ILE A 42 45.60 3.47 -28.15
CA ILE A 42 45.27 2.36 -27.25
C ILE A 42 45.47 1.04 -27.99
N SER A 43 46.10 0.07 -27.31
CA SER A 43 46.38 -1.27 -27.84
C SER A 43 45.65 -2.39 -27.11
N CYS A 44 45.17 -2.16 -25.88
CA CYS A 44 44.35 -3.12 -25.14
C CYS A 44 43.62 -2.45 -23.97
N ILE A 45 42.58 -3.10 -23.47
CA ILE A 45 41.81 -2.70 -22.29
C ILE A 45 41.66 -3.87 -21.30
N ALA A 46 41.53 -3.54 -20.01
CA ALA A 46 40.95 -4.40 -19.00
C ALA A 46 39.94 -3.59 -18.17
N VAL A 47 38.72 -4.11 -18.05
CA VAL A 47 37.63 -3.48 -17.29
C VAL A 47 37.49 -4.19 -15.94
N HIS A 48 37.41 -3.41 -14.86
CA HIS A 48 37.17 -3.90 -13.51
C HIS A 48 36.09 -3.02 -12.86
N PRO A 49 35.20 -3.54 -11.97
CA PRO A 49 34.13 -2.76 -11.32
C PRO A 49 34.57 -1.50 -10.53
N ARG A 50 35.87 -1.22 -10.45
CA ARG A 50 36.44 -0.07 -9.74
C ARG A 50 37.17 0.92 -10.66
N PHE A 51 37.61 0.48 -11.83
CA PHE A 51 38.45 1.27 -12.73
C PHE A 51 38.60 0.59 -14.10
N LEU A 52 39.03 1.37 -15.08
CA LEU A 52 39.45 0.93 -16.40
C LEU A 52 40.98 0.98 -16.50
N CYS A 53 41.60 -0.03 -17.09
CA CYS A 53 43.02 -0.02 -17.44
C CYS A 53 43.21 -0.03 -18.95
N LEU A 54 43.94 0.94 -19.47
CA LEU A 54 44.26 1.07 -20.89
C LEU A 54 45.75 0.87 -21.11
N GLY A 55 46.11 -0.05 -21.98
CA GLY A 55 47.48 -0.23 -22.48
C GLY A 55 47.63 0.48 -23.82
N THR A 56 48.82 1.01 -24.09
CA THR A 56 49.10 1.76 -25.33
C THR A 56 50.17 1.11 -26.19
N HIS A 57 50.20 1.48 -27.47
CA HIS A 57 51.22 1.03 -28.41
C HIS A 57 52.65 1.46 -28.03
N TRP A 58 52.80 2.45 -27.15
CA TRP A 58 54.08 2.92 -26.63
C TRP A 58 54.42 2.37 -25.24
N GLY A 59 53.70 1.34 -24.79
CA GLY A 59 54.06 0.60 -23.57
C GLY A 59 53.64 1.27 -22.26
N ARG A 60 52.83 2.34 -22.33
CA ARG A 60 52.24 3.00 -21.15
C ARG A 60 50.92 2.34 -20.75
N ILE A 61 50.65 2.37 -19.45
CA ILE A 61 49.42 1.88 -18.84
C ILE A 61 48.74 3.07 -18.16
N HIS A 62 47.51 3.38 -18.56
CA HIS A 62 46.69 4.41 -17.95
C HIS A 62 45.58 3.77 -17.14
N MET A 63 45.36 4.25 -15.92
CA MET A 63 44.21 3.85 -15.12
C MET A 63 43.21 4.98 -15.04
N LEU A 64 41.96 4.67 -15.38
CA LEU A 64 40.86 5.62 -15.42
C LEU A 64 39.70 5.14 -14.54
N ASP A 65 38.84 6.04 -14.10
CA ASP A 65 37.51 5.66 -13.64
C ASP A 65 36.59 5.36 -14.84
N HIS A 66 35.36 4.88 -14.57
CA HIS A 66 34.39 4.58 -15.62
C HIS A 66 33.86 5.82 -16.35
N GLN A 67 34.19 7.03 -15.90
CA GLN A 67 33.87 8.29 -16.58
C GLN A 67 35.02 8.80 -17.47
N GLY A 68 36.19 8.14 -17.44
CA GLY A 68 37.36 8.51 -18.22
C GLY A 68 38.34 9.48 -17.53
N ASN A 69 38.24 9.68 -16.21
CA ASN A 69 39.19 10.50 -15.44
C ASN A 69 40.38 9.66 -14.95
N CYS A 70 41.58 10.24 -14.93
CA CYS A 70 42.79 9.57 -14.45
C CYS A 70 42.75 9.28 -12.94
N VAL A 71 43.00 8.02 -12.56
CA VAL A 71 43.12 7.60 -11.15
C VAL A 71 44.60 7.63 -10.75
N HIS A 72 44.94 8.42 -9.73
CA HIS A 72 46.31 8.47 -9.21
C HIS A 72 46.68 7.19 -8.44
N THR A 73 47.48 6.32 -9.06
CA THR A 73 48.05 5.12 -8.43
C THR A 73 49.57 5.08 -8.50
N VAL A 74 50.17 4.10 -7.80
CA VAL A 74 51.62 3.91 -7.75
C VAL A 74 52.21 3.64 -9.14
N ILE A 75 51.45 2.99 -10.02
CA ILE A 75 51.82 2.68 -11.41
C ILE A 75 52.12 3.96 -12.21
N ASN A 76 51.44 5.07 -11.91
CA ASN A 76 51.66 6.34 -12.60
C ASN A 76 52.94 7.10 -12.15
N ARG A 77 53.70 6.60 -11.16
CA ARG A 77 54.77 7.36 -10.48
C ARG A 77 56.22 7.09 -10.94
N LYS A 78 56.44 6.27 -12.00
CA LYS A 78 57.71 5.92 -12.69
C LYS A 78 58.33 4.57 -12.29
N GLU A 79 58.90 3.93 -13.32
CA GLU A 79 59.79 2.73 -13.39
C GLU A 79 59.22 1.39 -13.90
N ASN A 80 57.90 1.22 -14.03
CA ASN A 80 57.28 -0.05 -14.49
C ASN A 80 56.48 0.07 -15.80
N THR A 81 57.05 0.69 -16.84
CA THR A 81 56.41 0.78 -18.18
C THR A 81 57.08 -0.15 -19.19
N HIS A 82 56.28 -0.71 -20.10
CA HIS A 82 56.80 -1.44 -21.25
C HIS A 82 57.47 -0.48 -22.25
N ILE A 83 58.35 -1.01 -23.10
CA ILE A 83 59.02 -0.22 -24.14
C ILE A 83 58.26 -0.30 -25.47
N LEU A 84 57.55 -1.41 -25.69
CA LEU A 84 56.75 -1.69 -26.87
C LEU A 84 55.27 -1.83 -26.51
N SER A 85 54.42 -2.05 -27.52
CA SER A 85 52.98 -2.19 -27.38
C SER A 85 52.59 -3.13 -26.25
N VAL A 86 51.65 -2.70 -25.39
CA VAL A 86 51.05 -3.57 -24.39
C VAL A 86 50.04 -4.48 -25.11
N ASN A 87 50.21 -5.80 -25.01
CA ASN A 87 49.35 -6.76 -25.72
C ASN A 87 48.12 -7.15 -24.90
N LYS A 88 48.28 -7.33 -23.58
CA LYS A 88 47.20 -7.74 -22.68
C LYS A 88 47.41 -7.18 -21.29
N ILE A 89 46.30 -6.83 -20.64
CA ILE A 89 46.22 -6.49 -19.22
C ILE A 89 45.25 -7.50 -18.58
N SER A 90 45.63 -8.01 -17.42
CA SER A 90 44.80 -8.88 -16.58
C SER A 90 44.73 -8.28 -15.17
N VAL A 91 43.57 -8.38 -14.53
CA VAL A 91 43.30 -7.77 -13.22
C VAL A 91 42.76 -8.86 -12.30
N ASP A 92 43.19 -8.89 -11.04
CA ASP A 92 42.65 -9.82 -10.06
C ASP A 92 41.23 -9.41 -9.60
N SER A 93 40.45 -10.34 -9.04
CA SER A 93 39.04 -10.10 -8.68
C SER A 93 38.81 -8.98 -7.66
N ARG A 94 39.84 -8.57 -6.90
CA ARG A 94 39.75 -7.46 -5.93
C ARG A 94 40.17 -6.11 -6.52
N GLY A 95 40.78 -6.11 -7.70
CA GLY A 95 41.38 -4.94 -8.30
C GLY A 95 42.48 -4.35 -7.41
N GLU A 96 43.38 -5.19 -6.95
CA GLU A 96 44.55 -4.80 -6.15
C GLU A 96 45.87 -4.99 -6.91
N GLN A 97 45.92 -5.95 -7.84
CA GLN A 97 47.08 -6.22 -8.69
C GLN A 97 46.68 -6.36 -10.16
N ILE A 98 47.57 -5.90 -11.02
CA ILE A 98 47.44 -6.04 -12.47
C ILE A 98 48.67 -6.76 -13.03
N ALA A 99 48.47 -7.54 -14.09
CA ALA A 99 49.53 -8.14 -14.88
C ALA A 99 49.46 -7.61 -16.30
N THR A 100 50.59 -7.20 -16.85
CA THR A 100 50.71 -6.67 -18.21
C THR A 100 51.78 -7.42 -18.97
N CYS A 101 51.57 -7.61 -20.27
CA CYS A 101 52.58 -8.19 -21.17
C CYS A 101 52.75 -7.37 -22.45
N SER A 102 53.92 -7.48 -23.07
CA SER A 102 54.30 -6.68 -24.23
C SER A 102 55.20 -7.44 -25.19
N ASP A 103 55.34 -6.87 -26.39
CA ASP A 103 56.29 -7.29 -27.42
C ASP A 103 57.75 -7.11 -27.00
N ASP A 104 58.03 -6.36 -25.94
CA ASP A 104 59.38 -6.27 -25.34
C ASP A 104 59.81 -7.55 -24.59
N GLY A 105 58.92 -8.54 -24.52
CA GLY A 105 59.14 -9.83 -23.88
C GLY A 105 59.17 -9.77 -22.35
N LYS A 106 58.61 -8.71 -21.77
CA LYS A 106 58.40 -8.58 -20.33
C LYS A 106 56.97 -8.90 -19.95
N VAL A 107 56.82 -9.49 -18.77
CA VAL A 107 55.57 -9.57 -18.02
C VAL A 107 55.78 -8.86 -16.70
N ILE A 108 54.93 -7.88 -16.42
CA ILE A 108 55.02 -7.03 -15.23
C ILE A 108 53.77 -7.25 -14.39
N ILE A 109 53.94 -7.64 -13.13
CA ILE A 109 52.88 -7.72 -12.13
C ILE A 109 53.07 -6.55 -11.17
N SER A 110 52.09 -5.66 -11.12
CA SER A 110 52.14 -4.43 -10.31
C SER A 110 50.95 -4.35 -9.37
N GLY A 111 51.20 -4.00 -8.10
CA GLY A 111 50.16 -3.62 -7.15
C GLY A 111 49.69 -2.19 -7.39
N LEU A 112 48.39 -1.95 -7.24
CA LEU A 112 47.78 -0.64 -7.47
C LEU A 112 48.01 0.33 -6.30
N TYR A 113 48.05 -0.21 -5.09
CA TYR A 113 48.15 0.57 -3.84
C TYR A 113 49.49 0.40 -3.13
N THR A 114 50.20 -0.72 -3.36
CA THR A 114 51.48 -1.03 -2.74
C THR A 114 52.44 -1.65 -3.76
N ASP A 115 53.72 -1.33 -3.66
CA ASP A 115 54.77 -2.01 -4.44
C ASP A 115 55.22 -3.33 -3.82
N GLU A 116 54.65 -3.66 -2.67
CA GLU A 116 54.92 -4.91 -1.99
C GLU A 116 54.47 -6.06 -2.89
N ASN A 117 55.46 -6.77 -3.44
CA ASN A 117 55.32 -7.96 -4.27
C ASN A 117 55.12 -7.73 -5.78
N ASN A 118 55.48 -6.54 -6.28
CA ASN A 118 55.65 -6.34 -7.71
C ASN A 118 56.70 -7.31 -8.28
N GLN A 119 56.48 -7.78 -9.50
CA GLN A 119 57.35 -8.75 -10.16
C GLN A 119 57.54 -8.35 -11.62
N VAL A 120 58.79 -8.46 -12.10
CA VAL A 120 59.11 -8.28 -13.51
C VAL A 120 59.79 -9.55 -13.99
N LEU A 121 59.18 -10.19 -14.98
CA LEU A 121 59.73 -11.38 -15.64
C LEU A 121 60.12 -11.02 -17.06
N SER A 122 61.37 -11.29 -17.43
CA SER A 122 61.85 -11.15 -18.81
C SER A 122 62.01 -12.53 -19.43
N THR A 123 61.22 -12.84 -20.46
CA THR A 123 61.25 -14.15 -21.14
C THR A 123 62.17 -14.15 -22.36
N GLY A 124 62.52 -12.97 -22.88
CA GLY A 124 63.29 -12.81 -24.12
C GLY A 124 62.50 -13.16 -25.39
N LYS A 125 61.19 -13.43 -25.26
CA LYS A 125 60.28 -13.74 -26.37
C LYS A 125 59.06 -12.84 -26.30
N ILE A 126 58.44 -12.59 -27.44
CA ILE A 126 57.18 -11.82 -27.52
C ILE A 126 56.08 -12.55 -26.74
N ILE A 127 55.47 -11.86 -25.78
CA ILE A 127 54.36 -12.38 -24.98
C ILE A 127 53.07 -11.67 -25.38
N LYS A 128 52.13 -12.43 -25.96
CA LYS A 128 50.82 -11.91 -26.39
C LYS A 128 49.72 -12.07 -25.34
N ALA A 129 49.86 -13.01 -24.41
CA ALA A 129 48.83 -13.30 -23.40
C ALA A 129 49.43 -13.52 -22.01
N VAL A 130 48.79 -12.92 -21.01
CA VAL A 130 49.03 -13.12 -19.58
C VAL A 130 47.68 -13.12 -18.86
N GLU A 131 47.53 -13.94 -17.83
CA GLU A 131 46.33 -13.94 -17.00
C GLU A 131 46.67 -14.21 -15.52
N LEU A 132 46.09 -13.41 -14.61
CA LEU A 132 46.20 -13.60 -13.17
C LEU A 132 45.20 -14.65 -12.67
N ASP A 133 45.59 -15.39 -11.63
CA ASP A 133 44.60 -16.17 -10.86
C ASP A 133 43.53 -15.21 -10.31
N PRO A 134 42.22 -15.48 -10.48
CA PRO A 134 41.18 -14.65 -9.89
C PRO A 134 41.37 -14.43 -8.38
N ASN A 135 41.97 -15.39 -7.67
CA ASN A 135 42.30 -15.32 -6.25
C ASN A 135 43.77 -14.94 -5.98
N HIS A 136 44.46 -14.28 -6.93
CA HIS A 136 45.89 -14.00 -6.86
C HIS A 136 46.31 -13.39 -5.52
N ASN A 137 45.56 -12.42 -5.02
CA ASN A 137 45.90 -11.70 -3.80
C ASN A 137 45.45 -12.39 -2.49
N ARG A 138 44.75 -13.53 -2.55
CA ARG A 138 44.36 -14.26 -1.34
C ARG A 138 45.60 -14.84 -0.63
N SER A 139 45.74 -14.59 0.67
CA SER A 139 46.82 -15.18 1.48
C SER A 139 46.84 -16.71 1.33
N GLY A 140 47.98 -17.27 0.91
CA GLY A 140 48.14 -18.70 0.68
C GLY A 140 47.79 -19.19 -0.75
N SER A 141 47.36 -18.31 -1.66
CA SER A 141 47.08 -18.66 -3.07
C SER A 141 48.32 -19.07 -3.86
N GLY A 142 49.52 -18.72 -3.36
CA GLY A 142 50.77 -18.84 -4.12
C GLY A 142 50.96 -17.75 -5.16
N ARG A 143 50.09 -16.73 -5.22
CA ARG A 143 50.19 -15.59 -6.18
C ARG A 143 50.46 -16.04 -7.60
N ARG A 144 49.53 -16.84 -8.10
CA ARG A 144 49.70 -17.57 -9.35
C ARG A 144 49.31 -16.72 -10.55
N PHE A 145 49.99 -16.94 -11.66
CA PHE A 145 49.69 -16.31 -12.94
C PHE A 145 50.16 -17.20 -14.07
N ILE A 146 49.55 -17.06 -15.25
CA ILE A 146 49.87 -17.85 -16.43
C ILE A 146 50.38 -16.93 -17.52
N ILE A 147 51.43 -17.39 -18.20
CA ILE A 147 51.98 -16.73 -19.40
C ILE A 147 51.91 -17.72 -20.56
N GLY A 148 51.55 -17.19 -21.73
CA GLY A 148 51.62 -17.90 -23.00
C GLY A 148 52.82 -17.42 -23.83
N ASP A 149 53.73 -18.34 -24.12
CA ASP A 149 54.73 -18.19 -25.19
C ASP A 149 54.51 -19.28 -26.26
N ASN A 150 55.51 -20.12 -26.56
CA ASN A 150 55.29 -21.40 -27.28
C ASN A 150 54.91 -22.54 -26.32
N LYS A 151 54.68 -22.20 -25.05
CA LYS A 151 54.21 -23.07 -23.98
C LYS A 151 53.22 -22.28 -23.13
N LEU A 152 52.32 -23.01 -22.49
CA LEU A 152 51.49 -22.47 -21.42
C LEU A 152 52.19 -22.74 -20.08
N VAL A 153 52.65 -21.69 -19.40
CA VAL A 153 53.45 -21.82 -18.18
C VAL A 153 52.75 -21.14 -17.01
N LEU A 154 52.48 -21.92 -15.95
CA LEU A 154 51.99 -21.44 -14.67
C LEU A 154 53.16 -21.05 -13.76
N TYR A 155 53.14 -19.83 -13.25
CA TYR A 155 54.09 -19.33 -12.28
C TYR A 155 53.44 -19.24 -10.90
N GLU A 156 54.15 -19.70 -9.88
CA GLU A 156 53.70 -19.68 -8.49
C GLU A 156 54.82 -19.18 -7.57
N LYS A 157 54.50 -18.29 -6.63
CA LYS A 157 55.44 -17.78 -5.63
C LYS A 157 55.70 -18.82 -4.54
N THR A 158 56.97 -19.16 -4.36
CA THR A 158 57.43 -20.09 -3.32
C THR A 158 57.68 -19.39 -1.99
N PHE A 159 57.77 -20.16 -0.90
CA PHE A 159 58.05 -19.66 0.45
C PHE A 159 59.37 -18.87 0.54
N LEU A 160 60.35 -19.17 -0.32
CA LEU A 160 61.65 -18.47 -0.41
C LEU A 160 61.63 -17.24 -1.32
N LYS A 161 60.46 -16.63 -1.58
CA LYS A 161 60.23 -15.50 -2.49
C LYS A 161 60.58 -15.74 -3.98
N GLY A 162 61.13 -16.90 -4.34
CA GLY A 162 61.39 -17.27 -5.75
C GLY A 162 60.12 -17.70 -6.51
N LEU A 163 60.15 -17.57 -7.83
CA LEU A 163 59.09 -18.03 -8.73
C LEU A 163 59.35 -19.47 -9.19
N LYS A 164 58.38 -20.35 -8.99
CA LYS A 164 58.36 -21.70 -9.56
C LYS A 164 57.54 -21.67 -10.85
N SER A 165 58.15 -22.11 -11.96
CA SER A 165 57.47 -22.28 -13.25
C SER A 165 57.05 -23.75 -13.45
N THR A 166 55.81 -23.98 -13.82
CA THR A 166 55.26 -25.30 -14.20
C THR A 166 54.70 -25.21 -15.61
N ILE A 167 55.20 -26.04 -16.52
CA ILE A 167 54.68 -26.12 -17.90
C ILE A 167 53.37 -26.92 -17.84
N LEU A 168 52.25 -26.29 -18.20
CA LEU A 168 50.92 -26.91 -18.24
C LEU A 168 50.69 -27.66 -19.56
N SER A 169 51.14 -27.06 -20.68
CA SER A 169 51.07 -27.66 -22.01
C SER A 169 52.17 -27.08 -22.90
N ASP A 170 52.73 -27.92 -23.77
CA ASP A 170 53.41 -27.43 -24.96
C ASP A 170 52.35 -26.99 -25.97
N SER A 171 52.52 -25.82 -26.61
CA SER A 171 51.59 -25.32 -27.62
C SER A 171 52.16 -25.51 -29.02
N GLU A 172 51.31 -25.92 -29.96
CA GLU A 172 51.64 -26.00 -31.38
C GLU A 172 51.55 -24.59 -31.98
N GLY A 173 52.53 -23.74 -31.66
CA GLY A 173 52.62 -22.33 -32.04
C GLY A 173 52.52 -21.36 -30.86
N GLN A 174 52.51 -20.06 -31.15
CA GLN A 174 52.46 -19.00 -30.13
C GLN A 174 51.06 -18.94 -29.50
N VAL A 175 51.00 -18.85 -28.17
CA VAL A 175 49.76 -18.63 -27.43
C VAL A 175 49.32 -17.17 -27.58
N THR A 176 48.16 -16.95 -28.16
CA THR A 176 47.67 -15.60 -28.53
C THR A 176 46.64 -15.04 -27.55
N ALA A 177 45.89 -15.89 -26.85
CA ALA A 177 44.88 -15.49 -25.87
C ALA A 177 44.81 -16.50 -24.72
N ILE A 178 44.58 -16.02 -23.50
CA ILE A 178 44.36 -16.82 -22.29
C ILE A 178 43.21 -16.18 -21.50
N LYS A 179 42.31 -17.01 -20.96
CA LYS A 179 41.31 -16.61 -19.96
C LYS A 179 41.20 -17.65 -18.86
N TRP A 180 41.31 -17.19 -17.61
CA TRP A 180 41.26 -18.02 -16.41
C TRP A 180 39.95 -17.79 -15.68
N ASN A 181 39.17 -18.86 -15.47
CA ASN A 181 37.99 -18.84 -14.62
C ASN A 181 37.97 -20.00 -13.62
N GLY A 182 38.16 -19.68 -12.34
CA GLY A 182 38.16 -20.67 -11.26
C GLY A 182 39.22 -21.75 -11.45
N GLN A 183 38.79 -23.00 -11.69
CA GLN A 183 39.68 -24.14 -11.91
C GLN A 183 40.06 -24.35 -13.38
N PHE A 184 39.39 -23.67 -14.31
CA PHE A 184 39.57 -23.87 -15.74
C PHE A 184 40.35 -22.73 -16.38
N VAL A 185 41.21 -23.09 -17.32
CA VAL A 185 41.98 -22.16 -18.15
C VAL A 185 41.72 -22.50 -19.61
N ALA A 186 41.25 -21.51 -20.37
CA ALA A 186 41.11 -21.61 -21.81
C ALA A 186 42.20 -20.77 -22.48
N TRP A 187 42.81 -21.29 -23.55
CA TRP A 187 43.79 -20.54 -24.34
C TRP A 187 43.76 -20.92 -25.81
N ALA A 188 44.18 -19.98 -26.65
CA ALA A 188 44.25 -20.14 -28.10
C ALA A 188 45.71 -20.36 -28.55
N SER A 189 45.91 -21.36 -29.40
CA SER A 189 47.14 -21.63 -30.15
C SER A 189 46.91 -21.30 -31.64
N SER A 190 47.92 -21.47 -32.50
CA SER A 190 47.72 -21.27 -33.96
C SER A 190 46.81 -22.29 -34.63
N LEU A 191 46.42 -23.38 -33.95
CA LEU A 191 45.59 -24.44 -34.51
C LEU A 191 44.16 -24.48 -33.95
N GLY A 192 43.92 -23.86 -32.79
CA GLY A 192 42.67 -24.07 -32.07
C GLY A 192 42.73 -23.61 -30.62
N ILE A 193 41.71 -24.03 -29.88
CA ILE A 193 41.51 -23.63 -28.48
C ILE A 193 41.64 -24.86 -27.59
N HIS A 194 42.35 -24.70 -26.50
CA HIS A 194 42.55 -25.73 -25.50
C HIS A 194 41.90 -25.31 -24.19
N VAL A 195 41.41 -26.30 -23.44
CA VAL A 195 40.87 -26.10 -22.09
C VAL A 195 41.58 -27.04 -21.13
N TYR A 196 42.09 -26.50 -20.02
CA TYR A 196 42.84 -27.24 -19.01
C TYR A 196 42.19 -27.11 -17.65
N ASP A 197 42.13 -28.24 -16.94
CA ASP A 197 41.69 -28.30 -15.56
C ASP A 197 42.92 -28.25 -14.64
N LEU A 198 43.07 -27.14 -13.91
CA LEU A 198 44.20 -26.94 -13.00
C LEU A 198 44.15 -27.86 -11.78
N HIS A 199 42.97 -28.34 -11.40
CA HIS A 199 42.79 -29.22 -10.24
C HIS A 199 43.22 -30.65 -10.58
N GLU A 200 42.69 -31.18 -11.69
CA GLU A 200 43.03 -32.52 -12.21
C GLU A 200 44.38 -32.56 -12.95
N LYS A 201 44.93 -31.38 -13.27
CA LYS A 201 46.19 -31.20 -14.03
C LYS A 201 46.17 -31.95 -15.37
N CYS A 202 45.10 -31.78 -16.12
CA CYS A 202 44.95 -32.40 -17.43
C CYS A 202 44.24 -31.49 -18.43
N SER A 203 44.46 -31.76 -19.72
CA SER A 203 43.70 -31.13 -20.80
C SER A 203 42.34 -31.80 -20.96
N LEU A 204 41.27 -31.00 -20.99
CA LEU A 204 39.89 -31.47 -21.11
C LEU A 204 39.46 -31.67 -22.56
N GLY A 205 40.08 -30.96 -23.49
CA GLY A 205 39.77 -31.03 -24.91
C GLY A 205 40.58 -30.05 -25.75
N PHE A 206 40.72 -30.38 -27.05
CA PHE A 206 41.25 -29.51 -28.09
C PHE A 206 40.14 -29.23 -29.10
N ILE A 207 39.77 -27.97 -29.22
CA ILE A 207 38.78 -27.46 -30.16
C ILE A 207 39.54 -26.98 -31.39
N GLN A 208 39.67 -27.85 -32.39
CA GLN A 208 40.29 -27.48 -33.65
C GLN A 208 39.45 -26.41 -34.36
N TRP A 209 40.15 -25.44 -34.96
CA TRP A 209 39.53 -24.39 -35.76
C TRP A 209 39.89 -24.57 -37.23
N GLU A 210 38.93 -24.29 -38.11
CA GLU A 210 39.16 -24.36 -39.55
C GLU A 210 39.90 -23.11 -40.01
N GLU A 211 40.86 -23.26 -40.93
CA GLU A 211 41.54 -22.11 -41.51
C GLU A 211 40.56 -21.31 -42.40
N PRO A 212 40.59 -19.97 -42.31
CA PRO A 212 39.75 -19.14 -43.18
C PRO A 212 40.19 -19.25 -44.64
N LYS A 213 39.24 -19.01 -45.56
CA LYS A 213 39.52 -19.01 -47.01
C LYS A 213 40.55 -17.94 -47.40
N ASP A 214 40.52 -16.81 -46.71
CA ASP A 214 41.37 -15.64 -46.96
C ASP A 214 42.26 -15.33 -45.73
N GLY A 215 43.44 -15.94 -45.70
CA GLY A 215 44.47 -15.67 -44.68
C GLY A 215 44.76 -16.83 -43.73
N LYS A 216 45.50 -16.56 -42.65
CA LYS A 216 45.79 -17.53 -41.59
C LYS A 216 45.00 -17.20 -40.33
N LEU A 217 44.75 -18.22 -39.50
CA LEU A 217 44.15 -18.03 -38.17
C LEU A 217 44.92 -17.03 -37.30
N THR A 218 46.25 -16.95 -37.48
CA THR A 218 47.12 -16.02 -36.76
C THR A 218 46.93 -14.55 -37.14
N ASP A 219 46.22 -14.27 -38.23
CA ASP A 219 45.94 -12.91 -38.70
C ASP A 219 44.76 -12.27 -37.97
N TYR A 220 44.04 -13.04 -37.13
CA TYR A 220 42.89 -12.61 -36.37
C TYR A 220 43.04 -12.96 -34.89
N ARG A 221 42.73 -12.02 -34.00
CA ARG A 221 42.71 -12.27 -32.56
C ARG A 221 41.57 -13.23 -32.17
N CYS A 222 41.89 -14.24 -31.36
CA CYS A 222 40.89 -15.09 -30.71
C CYS A 222 40.31 -14.38 -29.49
N ASN A 223 38.99 -14.22 -29.45
CA ASN A 223 38.27 -13.57 -28.36
C ASN A 223 37.63 -14.64 -27.45
N LEU A 224 38.18 -14.77 -26.25
CA LEU A 224 37.74 -15.71 -25.23
C LEU A 224 37.05 -14.94 -24.10
N ASN A 225 35.88 -15.40 -23.69
CA ASN A 225 35.17 -14.86 -22.53
C ASN A 225 34.41 -15.97 -21.79
N TRP A 226 34.20 -15.82 -20.49
CA TRP A 226 33.42 -16.77 -19.69
C TRP A 226 32.07 -16.15 -19.36
N SER A 227 30.96 -16.81 -19.72
CA SER A 227 29.63 -16.32 -19.33
C SER A 227 29.26 -16.72 -17.90
N ASN A 228 29.80 -17.84 -17.42
CA ASN A 228 29.68 -18.31 -16.04
C ASN A 228 30.83 -19.28 -15.71
N ALA A 229 30.76 -19.96 -14.56
CA ALA A 229 31.81 -20.86 -14.07
C ALA A 229 32.19 -22.02 -15.01
N THR A 230 31.32 -22.40 -15.94
CA THR A 230 31.50 -23.58 -16.81
C THR A 230 31.29 -23.30 -18.29
N THR A 231 30.80 -22.13 -18.68
CA THR A 231 30.44 -21.83 -20.07
C THR A 231 31.44 -20.86 -20.67
N LEU A 232 32.14 -21.33 -21.71
CA LEU A 232 33.16 -20.60 -22.45
C LEU A 232 32.56 -20.10 -23.77
N LEU A 233 32.71 -18.80 -23.99
CA LEU A 233 32.37 -18.10 -25.22
C LEU A 233 33.63 -17.91 -26.06
N ILE A 234 33.56 -18.31 -27.32
CA ILE A 234 34.65 -18.22 -28.27
C ILE A 234 34.14 -17.47 -29.50
N GLY A 235 34.77 -16.35 -29.82
CA GLY A 235 34.62 -15.68 -31.11
C GLY A 235 35.98 -15.63 -31.81
N TRP A 236 36.10 -16.27 -32.97
CA TRP A 236 37.35 -16.24 -33.72
C TRP A 236 37.12 -16.26 -35.24
N VAL A 237 37.80 -15.36 -35.93
CA VAL A 237 37.57 -15.03 -37.34
C VAL A 237 36.12 -14.60 -37.53
N ASP A 238 35.25 -15.42 -38.09
CA ASP A 238 33.84 -15.15 -38.31
C ASP A 238 32.93 -16.19 -37.62
N THR A 239 33.50 -17.07 -36.80
CA THR A 239 32.79 -18.18 -36.17
C THR A 239 32.65 -17.94 -34.68
N VAL A 240 31.43 -18.09 -34.17
CA VAL A 240 31.13 -18.14 -32.73
C VAL A 240 30.94 -19.59 -32.32
N ARG A 241 31.60 -20.00 -31.23
CA ARG A 241 31.44 -21.33 -30.63
C ARG A 241 31.24 -21.19 -29.11
N ILE A 242 30.19 -21.83 -28.61
CA ILE A 242 29.82 -21.79 -27.19
C ILE A 242 30.01 -23.19 -26.63
N CYS A 243 30.85 -23.30 -25.60
CA CYS A 243 31.22 -24.58 -25.03
C CYS A 243 30.84 -24.63 -23.55
N VAL A 244 30.20 -25.72 -23.13
CA VAL A 244 29.85 -25.97 -21.73
C VAL A 244 30.75 -27.06 -21.19
N ILE A 245 31.41 -26.78 -20.07
CA ILE A 245 32.21 -27.76 -19.33
C ILE A 245 31.28 -28.50 -18.37
N ARG A 246 31.06 -29.78 -18.63
CA ARG A 246 30.24 -30.63 -17.76
C ARG A 246 31.04 -31.80 -17.20
N LYS A 247 30.53 -32.39 -16.11
CA LYS A 247 31.05 -33.66 -15.60
C LYS A 247 30.65 -34.81 -16.52
N ARG A 248 31.56 -35.75 -16.74
CA ARG A 248 31.27 -37.02 -17.43
C ARG A 248 30.39 -37.91 -16.56
N ASN A 249 29.53 -38.69 -17.21
CA ASN A 249 28.66 -39.66 -16.52
C ASN A 249 29.47 -40.88 -16.06
N ALA A 250 29.02 -41.58 -15.01
CA ALA A 250 29.74 -42.72 -14.42
C ALA A 250 30.05 -43.86 -15.42
N ILE A 251 29.26 -43.98 -16.49
CA ILE A 251 29.45 -44.95 -17.58
C ILE A 251 30.57 -44.52 -18.54
N GLU A 252 30.72 -43.21 -18.79
CA GLU A 252 31.75 -42.64 -19.66
C GLU A 252 33.14 -42.68 -18.99
N VAL A 253 33.17 -42.55 -17.65
CA VAL A 253 34.40 -42.59 -16.85
C VAL A 253 34.92 -44.02 -16.68
N SER A 254 34.04 -45.03 -16.65
CA SER A 254 34.43 -46.43 -16.43
C SER A 254 35.03 -47.12 -17.66
N THR A 255 34.86 -46.53 -18.86
CA THR A 255 35.24 -47.17 -20.11
C THR A 255 36.67 -46.86 -20.57
N ARG A 256 37.30 -45.76 -20.09
CA ARG A 256 38.72 -45.39 -20.29
C ARG A 256 39.18 -44.42 -19.18
N ASN A 257 40.48 -44.39 -18.84
CA ASN A 257 41.11 -43.39 -17.93
C ASN A 257 40.97 -41.95 -18.49
N LEU A 258 39.76 -41.42 -18.48
CA LEU A 258 39.39 -40.14 -19.06
C LEU A 258 39.18 -39.09 -17.96
N PRO A 259 39.46 -37.81 -18.22
CA PRO A 259 39.21 -36.71 -17.27
C PRO A 259 37.77 -36.68 -16.74
N VAL A 260 37.58 -36.17 -15.52
CA VAL A 260 36.26 -36.04 -14.87
C VAL A 260 35.35 -35.07 -15.62
N HIS A 261 35.91 -34.01 -16.19
CA HIS A 261 35.20 -33.01 -16.97
C HIS A 261 35.41 -33.23 -18.48
N ILE A 262 34.45 -32.78 -19.30
CA ILE A 262 34.54 -32.72 -20.75
C ILE A 262 34.02 -31.36 -21.24
N VAL A 263 34.59 -30.88 -22.33
CA VAL A 263 34.14 -29.68 -23.03
C VAL A 263 33.17 -30.10 -24.12
N ASP A 264 31.90 -29.72 -23.99
CA ASP A 264 30.88 -30.01 -25.00
C ASP A 264 30.52 -28.72 -25.77
N PRO A 265 30.62 -28.71 -27.12
CA PRO A 265 30.12 -27.60 -27.92
C PRO A 265 28.59 -27.60 -27.88
N MET A 266 28.01 -26.54 -27.31
CA MET A 266 26.57 -26.32 -27.21
C MET A 266 26.01 -25.65 -28.46
N SER A 267 26.76 -24.70 -29.01
CA SER A 267 26.37 -23.95 -30.21
C SER A 267 27.60 -23.61 -31.06
N THR A 268 27.45 -23.64 -32.37
CA THR A 268 28.44 -23.15 -33.34
C THR A 268 27.72 -22.55 -34.52
N PHE A 269 28.06 -21.31 -34.89
CA PHE A 269 27.50 -20.62 -36.04
C PHE A 269 28.52 -19.63 -36.64
N GLN A 270 28.35 -19.31 -37.92
CA GLN A 270 29.17 -18.34 -38.65
C GLN A 270 28.42 -17.02 -38.80
N THR A 271 29.17 -15.92 -38.80
CA THR A 271 28.68 -14.55 -38.92
C THR A 271 29.16 -13.93 -40.23
N ASP A 272 28.45 -12.91 -40.71
CA ASP A 272 28.77 -12.21 -41.96
C ASP A 272 29.92 -11.19 -41.82
N PHE A 273 30.44 -11.03 -40.60
CA PHE A 273 31.53 -10.11 -40.24
C PHE A 273 32.66 -10.85 -39.52
N PHE A 274 33.82 -10.19 -39.38
CA PHE A 274 34.89 -10.69 -38.51
C PHE A 274 34.64 -10.26 -37.05
N ILE A 275 34.88 -11.15 -36.10
CA ILE A 275 34.60 -10.98 -34.68
C ILE A 275 35.80 -10.31 -34.00
N CYS A 276 35.60 -9.08 -33.55
CA CYS A 276 36.57 -8.29 -32.79
C CYS A 276 36.44 -8.48 -31.27
N GLY A 277 35.31 -9.00 -30.79
CA GLY A 277 35.06 -9.18 -29.37
C GLY A 277 33.72 -9.85 -29.09
N ILE A 278 33.63 -10.54 -27.94
CA ILE A 278 32.44 -11.29 -27.53
C ILE A 278 32.21 -11.17 -26.01
N ALA A 279 30.96 -10.96 -25.63
CA ALA A 279 30.54 -10.84 -24.24
C ALA A 279 29.13 -11.45 -24.01
N PRO A 280 28.83 -11.95 -22.80
CA PRO A 280 27.49 -12.42 -22.45
C PRO A 280 26.51 -11.25 -22.20
N LEU A 281 25.21 -11.50 -22.37
CA LEU A 281 24.13 -10.58 -22.00
C LEU A 281 23.06 -11.28 -21.14
N GLU A 282 22.32 -12.23 -21.73
CA GLU A 282 21.28 -13.01 -21.07
C GLU A 282 21.48 -14.52 -21.28
N THR A 283 20.58 -15.36 -20.78
CA THR A 283 20.73 -16.83 -20.71
C THR A 283 20.92 -17.54 -22.06
N ASN A 284 20.73 -16.86 -23.20
CA ASN A 284 21.16 -17.30 -24.54
C ASN A 284 21.45 -16.11 -25.49
N GLN A 285 21.91 -14.98 -24.94
CA GLN A 285 22.21 -13.78 -25.73
C GLN A 285 23.65 -13.35 -25.56
N LEU A 286 24.22 -12.84 -26.64
CA LEU A 286 25.61 -12.39 -26.73
C LEU A 286 25.66 -10.97 -27.31
N VAL A 287 26.62 -10.20 -26.83
CA VAL A 287 27.06 -8.97 -27.50
C VAL A 287 28.32 -9.29 -28.28
N VAL A 288 28.30 -9.05 -29.58
CA VAL A 288 29.40 -9.34 -30.50
C VAL A 288 29.80 -8.07 -31.23
N LEU A 289 31.08 -7.71 -31.13
CA LEU A 289 31.67 -6.60 -31.88
C LEU A 289 32.18 -7.13 -33.21
N GLY A 290 31.71 -6.57 -34.32
CA GLY A 290 31.98 -7.00 -35.67
C GLY A 290 32.73 -5.98 -36.52
N TYR A 291 33.58 -6.48 -37.41
CA TYR A 291 34.22 -5.74 -38.49
C TYR A 291 33.74 -6.30 -39.82
N ALA A 292 33.14 -5.45 -40.66
CA ALA A 292 32.58 -5.88 -41.95
C ALA A 292 33.66 -6.51 -42.85
N LYS A 293 33.32 -7.63 -43.49
CA LYS A 293 34.21 -8.28 -44.49
C LYS A 293 34.33 -7.42 -45.76
N GLU A 294 33.25 -6.72 -46.08
CA GLU A 294 33.17 -5.82 -47.23
C GLU A 294 33.82 -4.46 -46.94
N ARG A 295 34.27 -3.81 -48.03
CA ARG A 295 34.81 -2.45 -48.02
C ARG A 295 33.92 -1.55 -48.84
N ASP A 296 33.97 -0.26 -48.54
CA ASP A 296 33.24 0.75 -49.30
C ASP A 296 33.62 0.70 -50.78
N SER A 297 32.63 0.56 -51.66
CA SER A 297 32.84 0.29 -53.09
C SER A 297 33.49 1.46 -53.86
N GLU A 298 33.36 2.68 -53.35
CA GLU A 298 33.91 3.89 -54.00
C GLU A 298 35.29 4.25 -53.46
N THR A 299 35.49 4.14 -52.15
CA THR A 299 36.70 4.60 -51.46
C THR A 299 37.67 3.47 -51.09
N ASN A 300 37.24 2.21 -51.15
CA ASN A 300 37.97 1.02 -50.70
C ASN A 300 38.42 1.08 -49.22
N LYS A 301 37.78 1.94 -48.43
CA LYS A 301 38.01 2.10 -46.99
C LYS A 301 37.17 1.10 -46.19
N ALA A 302 37.58 0.87 -44.94
CA ALA A 302 36.83 0.02 -44.03
C ALA A 302 35.45 0.64 -43.73
N LEU A 303 34.42 -0.20 -43.64
CA LEU A 303 33.10 0.22 -43.17
C LEU A 303 33.11 0.42 -41.65
N ARG A 304 32.05 1.04 -41.12
CA ARG A 304 31.90 1.25 -39.68
C ARG A 304 31.83 -0.10 -38.96
N PRO A 305 32.51 -0.26 -37.80
CA PRO A 305 32.35 -1.46 -36.99
C PRO A 305 30.92 -1.54 -36.47
N ILE A 306 30.42 -2.75 -36.29
CA ILE A 306 29.04 -3.01 -35.87
C ILE A 306 29.04 -3.65 -34.48
N LEU A 307 28.04 -3.34 -33.67
CA LEU A 307 27.77 -4.05 -32.42
C LEU A 307 26.45 -4.78 -32.53
N CYS A 308 26.49 -6.09 -32.37
CA CYS A 308 25.32 -6.94 -32.56
C CYS A 308 24.91 -7.61 -31.25
N VAL A 309 23.61 -7.61 -30.96
CA VAL A 309 23.00 -8.45 -29.93
C VAL A 309 22.44 -9.70 -30.62
N LEU A 310 23.07 -10.84 -30.38
CA LEU A 310 22.74 -12.11 -31.03
C LEU A 310 22.10 -13.06 -30.02
N GLN A 311 20.95 -13.63 -30.36
CA GLN A 311 20.38 -14.76 -29.64
C GLN A 311 20.77 -16.06 -30.34
N TYR A 312 21.57 -16.88 -29.68
CA TYR A 312 22.07 -18.12 -30.28
C TYR A 312 21.16 -19.31 -30.00
N ASN A 313 21.05 -20.18 -30.99
CA ASN A 313 20.43 -21.50 -30.94
C ASN A 313 21.49 -22.59 -31.15
N ALA A 314 21.11 -23.86 -31.29
CA ALA A 314 22.06 -24.97 -31.37
C ALA A 314 23.05 -24.88 -32.56
N SER A 315 22.65 -24.33 -33.70
CA SER A 315 23.49 -24.23 -34.90
C SER A 315 23.31 -22.94 -35.71
N ASP A 316 22.58 -21.98 -35.15
CA ASP A 316 22.20 -20.74 -35.84
C ASP A 316 21.97 -19.63 -34.81
N TYR A 317 21.76 -18.40 -35.26
CA TYR A 317 21.50 -17.26 -34.41
C TYR A 317 20.40 -16.35 -34.97
N ILE A 318 19.79 -15.55 -34.10
CA ILE A 318 18.83 -14.51 -34.43
C ILE A 318 19.44 -13.17 -34.06
N GLU A 319 19.49 -12.25 -35.03
CA GLU A 319 19.89 -10.86 -34.80
C GLU A 319 18.76 -10.11 -34.11
N ILE A 320 18.98 -9.69 -32.86
CA ILE A 320 18.03 -8.86 -32.11
C ILE A 320 18.24 -7.39 -32.45
N CYS A 321 19.51 -6.97 -32.50
CA CYS A 321 19.91 -5.59 -32.77
C CYS A 321 21.28 -5.59 -33.44
N THR A 322 21.46 -4.72 -34.44
CA THR A 322 22.73 -4.51 -35.15
C THR A 322 22.93 -3.01 -35.33
N ASP A 323 23.88 -2.44 -34.60
CA ASP A 323 24.13 -1.00 -34.59
C ASP A 323 25.48 -0.67 -35.24
N SER A 324 25.48 0.27 -36.18
CA SER A 324 26.71 0.79 -36.80
C SER A 324 27.38 1.86 -35.93
N LEU A 325 28.60 1.59 -35.46
CA LEU A 325 29.31 2.47 -34.53
C LEU A 325 30.09 3.58 -35.26
N SER A 326 29.86 4.83 -34.87
CA SER A 326 30.57 5.99 -35.41
C SER A 326 31.90 6.27 -34.68
N MET A 327 32.83 5.31 -34.73
CA MET A 327 34.15 5.36 -34.07
C MET A 327 35.14 6.27 -34.82
N ARG A 328 35.99 7.02 -34.13
CA ARG A 328 36.96 7.92 -34.80
C ARG A 328 38.10 7.17 -35.47
N GLY A 329 38.31 7.41 -36.77
CA GLY A 329 39.41 6.82 -37.55
C GLY A 329 39.14 5.40 -38.05
N TYR A 330 37.87 4.94 -37.98
CA TYR A 330 37.48 3.58 -38.31
C TYR A 330 37.94 3.10 -39.70
N GLU A 331 38.03 4.03 -40.66
CA GLU A 331 38.42 3.78 -42.05
C GLU A 331 39.85 3.20 -42.19
N GLU A 332 40.72 3.48 -41.21
CA GLU A 332 42.15 3.10 -41.22
C GLU A 332 42.46 1.85 -40.38
N TYR A 333 41.49 1.38 -39.60
CA TYR A 333 41.69 0.28 -38.64
C TYR A 333 41.37 -1.09 -39.23
N LYS A 334 41.96 -2.12 -38.62
CA LYS A 334 41.75 -3.54 -38.91
C LYS A 334 40.91 -4.20 -37.81
N CYS A 335 40.48 -5.43 -38.06
CA CYS A 335 39.75 -6.26 -37.10
C CYS A 335 40.42 -6.32 -35.71
N ASP A 336 41.75 -6.46 -35.66
CA ASP A 336 42.50 -6.60 -34.40
C ASP A 336 42.69 -5.30 -33.60
N ASP A 337 42.41 -4.14 -34.21
CA ASP A 337 42.52 -2.84 -33.53
C ASP A 337 41.31 -2.56 -32.63
N TYR A 338 40.23 -3.32 -32.80
CA TYR A 338 39.02 -3.22 -32.00
C TYR A 338 39.04 -4.20 -30.83
N HIS A 339 38.51 -3.76 -29.69
CA HIS A 339 38.36 -4.57 -28.49
C HIS A 339 36.99 -4.39 -27.87
N LEU A 340 36.46 -5.48 -27.32
CA LEU A 340 35.28 -5.49 -26.46
C LEU A 340 35.67 -6.06 -25.09
N ASP A 341 35.33 -5.34 -24.04
CA ASP A 341 35.37 -5.83 -22.67
C ASP A 341 34.10 -5.39 -21.93
N CYS A 342 33.76 -6.03 -20.80
CA CYS A 342 32.43 -5.84 -20.20
C CYS A 342 32.42 -5.94 -18.67
N LEU A 343 31.48 -5.23 -18.06
CA LEU A 343 31.01 -5.48 -16.70
C LEU A 343 29.72 -6.30 -16.79
N ILE A 344 29.85 -7.62 -16.68
CA ILE A 344 28.72 -8.57 -16.84
C ILE A 344 27.59 -8.24 -15.86
N ASP A 345 27.93 -7.94 -14.61
CA ASP A 345 26.94 -7.64 -13.56
C ASP A 345 26.19 -6.32 -13.78
N GLU A 346 26.75 -5.40 -14.59
CA GLU A 346 26.17 -4.08 -14.89
C GLU A 346 25.63 -3.96 -16.33
N ASN A 347 25.75 -5.02 -17.14
CA ASN A 347 25.43 -5.00 -18.58
C ASN A 347 26.05 -3.80 -19.34
N GLN A 348 27.28 -3.43 -18.99
CA GLN A 348 28.04 -2.38 -19.65
C GLN A 348 29.14 -2.96 -20.53
N TYR A 349 29.20 -2.50 -21.76
CA TYR A 349 30.13 -2.99 -22.77
C TYR A 349 31.04 -1.86 -23.24
N PHE A 350 32.35 -2.05 -23.12
CA PHE A 350 33.37 -1.08 -23.47
C PHE A 350 33.96 -1.45 -24.83
N ILE A 351 33.64 -0.65 -25.84
CA ILE A 351 34.14 -0.77 -27.21
C ILE A 351 35.32 0.19 -27.36
N VAL A 352 36.49 -0.38 -27.68
CA VAL A 352 37.73 0.38 -27.78
C VAL A 352 38.30 0.26 -29.18
N SER A 353 38.77 1.39 -29.70
CA SER A 353 39.61 1.51 -30.89
C SER A 353 40.86 2.33 -30.53
N PRO A 354 41.89 2.41 -31.40
CA PRO A 354 43.12 3.12 -31.08
C PRO A 354 42.93 4.58 -30.66
N LYS A 355 41.88 5.26 -31.17
CA LYS A 355 41.63 6.70 -30.93
C LYS A 355 40.25 7.00 -30.32
N ASP A 356 39.50 6.00 -29.87
CA ASP A 356 38.15 6.21 -29.34
C ASP A 356 37.73 5.10 -28.38
N VAL A 357 36.97 5.46 -27.35
CA VAL A 357 36.33 4.52 -26.39
C VAL A 357 34.87 4.87 -26.24
N VAL A 358 34.00 3.92 -26.57
CA VAL A 358 32.54 4.04 -26.51
C VAL A 358 32.00 2.97 -25.58
N VAL A 359 31.12 3.36 -24.67
CA VAL A 359 30.40 2.46 -23.77
C VAL A 359 29.00 2.24 -24.33
N ALA A 360 28.62 0.98 -24.48
CA ALA A 360 27.25 0.58 -24.80
C ALA A 360 26.57 0.06 -23.53
N ASN A 361 25.41 0.62 -23.22
CA ASN A 361 24.54 0.22 -22.12
C ASN A 361 23.22 -0.31 -22.68
N LEU A 362 22.53 -1.17 -21.93
CA LEU A 362 21.16 -1.55 -22.30
C LEU A 362 20.23 -0.34 -22.30
N TYR A 363 19.29 -0.35 -23.24
CA TYR A 363 18.26 0.66 -23.35
C TYR A 363 17.18 0.41 -22.29
N GLU A 364 17.15 1.25 -21.27
CA GLU A 364 16.25 1.08 -20.13
C GLU A 364 14.90 1.79 -20.34
N THR A 365 13.93 1.50 -19.48
CA THR A 365 12.59 2.10 -19.51
C THR A 365 12.62 3.63 -19.56
N ASP A 366 13.55 4.26 -18.86
CA ASP A 366 13.68 5.72 -18.83
C ASP A 366 14.19 6.30 -20.14
N ASP A 367 15.12 5.61 -20.80
CA ASP A 367 15.61 6.00 -22.12
C ASP A 367 14.49 5.85 -23.17
N ARG A 368 13.69 4.79 -23.06
CA ARG A 368 12.46 4.61 -23.87
C ARG A 368 11.47 5.74 -23.70
N VAL A 369 11.19 6.15 -22.46
CA VAL A 369 10.28 7.27 -22.18
C VAL A 369 10.81 8.57 -22.78
N GLN A 370 12.11 8.86 -22.61
CA GLN A 370 12.73 10.05 -23.19
C GLN A 370 12.62 10.05 -24.71
N TRP A 371 12.89 8.93 -25.37
CA TRP A 371 12.75 8.81 -26.82
C TRP A 371 11.31 9.01 -27.29
N LEU A 372 10.33 8.43 -26.59
CA LEU A 372 8.91 8.63 -26.91
C LEU A 372 8.51 10.11 -26.79
N ILE A 373 9.03 10.83 -25.80
CA ILE A 373 8.82 12.28 -25.63
C ILE A 373 9.42 13.06 -26.80
N GLU A 374 10.67 12.76 -27.19
CA GLU A 374 11.36 13.42 -28.31
C GLU A 374 10.64 13.22 -29.65
N HIS A 375 9.98 12.09 -29.83
CA HIS A 375 9.20 11.75 -31.03
C HIS A 375 7.71 12.13 -30.93
N GLY A 376 7.30 12.86 -29.90
CA GLY A 376 5.92 13.34 -29.72
C GLY A 376 4.90 12.25 -29.36
N LYS A 377 5.33 11.03 -29.02
CA LYS A 377 4.50 9.88 -28.65
C LYS A 377 4.17 9.90 -27.14
N PHE A 378 3.58 10.99 -26.65
CA PHE A 378 3.36 11.25 -25.21
C PHE A 378 2.42 10.25 -24.52
N GLU A 379 1.35 9.79 -25.17
CA GLU A 379 0.44 8.78 -24.60
C GLU A 379 1.17 7.45 -24.38
N GLN A 380 1.95 6.99 -25.36
CA GLN A 380 2.77 5.80 -25.22
C GLN A 380 3.81 5.96 -24.11
N ALA A 381 4.41 7.16 -23.98
CA ALA A 381 5.33 7.45 -22.89
C ALA A 381 4.64 7.35 -21.51
N MET A 382 3.42 7.87 -21.38
CA MET A 382 2.63 7.75 -20.14
C MET A 382 2.22 6.29 -19.85
N ASP A 383 1.88 5.50 -20.86
CA ASP A 383 1.57 4.07 -20.71
C ASP A 383 2.79 3.29 -20.20
N VAL A 384 3.97 3.53 -20.79
CA VAL A 384 5.23 2.92 -20.36
C VAL A 384 5.54 3.26 -18.89
N ILE A 385 5.40 4.54 -18.50
CA ILE A 385 5.60 4.99 -17.11
C ILE A 385 4.59 4.32 -16.17
N SER A 386 3.32 4.23 -16.56
CA SER A 386 2.28 3.64 -15.71
C SER A 386 2.49 2.14 -15.48
N THR A 387 3.06 1.45 -16.46
CA THR A 387 3.26 -0.01 -16.42
C THR A 387 4.57 -0.40 -15.75
N HIS A 388 5.67 0.30 -16.07
CA HIS A 388 7.02 -0.09 -15.67
C HIS A 388 7.65 0.85 -14.62
N GLY A 389 7.07 2.02 -14.37
CA GLY A 389 7.69 3.07 -13.56
C GLY A 389 8.90 3.72 -14.26
N GLY A 390 9.57 4.64 -13.57
CA GLY A 390 10.77 5.30 -14.09
C GLY A 390 11.17 6.58 -13.37
N LYS A 391 12.30 7.17 -13.78
CA LYS A 391 12.78 8.51 -13.40
C LYS A 391 11.79 9.61 -13.77
N TYR A 392 11.09 9.47 -14.91
CA TYR A 392 10.07 10.42 -15.32
C TYR A 392 8.77 10.18 -14.54
N SER A 393 8.30 11.20 -13.82
CA SER A 393 6.98 11.14 -13.21
C SER A 393 5.89 11.33 -14.28
N LEU A 394 4.76 10.64 -14.13
CA LEU A 394 3.60 10.77 -15.02
C LEU A 394 3.15 12.25 -15.14
N ILE A 395 3.24 12.99 -14.04
CA ILE A 395 2.96 14.45 -14.00
C ILE A 395 3.92 15.24 -14.89
N THR A 396 5.22 14.89 -14.89
CA THR A 396 6.23 15.60 -15.70
C THR A 396 5.94 15.45 -17.19
N VAL A 397 5.65 14.24 -17.64
CA VAL A 397 5.30 13.97 -19.05
C VAL A 397 3.96 14.58 -19.41
N ALA A 398 2.98 14.54 -18.51
CA ALA A 398 1.69 15.18 -18.73
C ALA A 398 1.77 16.70 -18.83
N ARG A 399 2.67 17.37 -18.10
CA ARG A 399 2.91 18.82 -18.27
C ARG A 399 3.50 19.14 -19.65
N LEU A 400 4.46 18.34 -20.10
CA LEU A 400 5.03 18.48 -21.46
C LEU A 400 3.97 18.21 -22.53
N TYR A 401 3.12 17.21 -22.32
CA TYR A 401 2.01 16.90 -23.21
C TYR A 401 0.94 18.00 -23.22
N LEU A 402 0.62 18.57 -22.05
CA LEU A 402 -0.28 19.72 -21.93
C LEU A 402 0.26 20.93 -22.70
N ASP A 403 1.55 21.24 -22.56
CA ASP A 403 2.20 22.33 -23.31
C ASP A 403 2.16 22.07 -24.83
N HIS A 404 2.35 20.82 -25.25
CA HIS A 404 2.22 20.41 -26.64
C HIS A 404 0.78 20.59 -27.17
N LEU A 405 -0.24 20.11 -26.45
CA LEU A 405 -1.66 20.25 -26.84
C LEU A 405 -2.10 21.71 -26.89
N LEU A 406 -1.66 22.54 -25.96
CA LEU A 406 -1.94 23.98 -25.96
C LEU A 406 -1.29 24.67 -27.16
N SER A 407 -0.09 24.24 -27.58
CA SER A 407 0.57 24.76 -28.79
C SER A 407 -0.18 24.40 -30.08
N LEU A 408 -0.85 23.24 -30.10
CA LEU A 408 -1.69 22.76 -31.20
C LEU A 408 -3.14 23.28 -31.15
N GLN A 409 -3.48 24.13 -30.18
CA GLN A 409 -4.83 24.68 -29.96
C GLN A 409 -5.92 23.62 -29.65
N GLN A 410 -5.54 22.45 -29.12
CA GLN A 410 -6.46 21.37 -28.74
C GLN A 410 -6.89 21.51 -27.27
N PHE A 411 -7.72 22.52 -26.97
CA PHE A 411 -8.06 22.91 -25.59
C PHE A 411 -8.90 21.87 -24.82
N ASP A 412 -9.81 21.16 -25.50
CA ASP A 412 -10.67 20.17 -24.84
C ASP A 412 -9.92 18.87 -24.51
N GLU A 413 -8.97 18.47 -25.36
CA GLU A 413 -8.05 17.36 -25.10
C GLU A 413 -7.13 17.70 -23.91
N ALA A 414 -6.62 18.94 -23.89
CA ALA A 414 -5.82 19.47 -22.79
C ALA A 414 -6.60 19.48 -21.45
N ALA A 415 -7.87 19.89 -21.45
CA ALA A 415 -8.70 19.89 -20.25
C ALA A 415 -9.00 18.45 -19.75
N ARG A 416 -9.26 17.50 -20.65
CA ARG A 416 -9.41 16.08 -20.32
C ARG A 416 -8.13 15.48 -19.73
N LEU A 417 -6.97 15.85 -20.27
CA LEU A 417 -5.67 15.44 -19.73
C LEU A 417 -5.48 15.94 -18.29
N CYS A 418 -5.82 17.20 -18.01
CA CYS A 418 -5.78 17.77 -16.66
C CYS A 418 -6.65 16.97 -15.68
N GLN A 419 -7.89 16.61 -16.06
CA GLN A 419 -8.75 15.79 -15.22
C GLN A 419 -8.15 14.40 -14.94
N ARG A 420 -7.67 13.73 -15.99
CA ARG A 420 -7.11 12.37 -15.89
C ARG A 420 -5.84 12.32 -15.03
N VAL A 421 -4.99 13.33 -15.13
CA VAL A 421 -3.65 13.32 -14.52
C VAL A 421 -3.59 14.06 -13.19
N PHE A 422 -4.22 15.22 -13.08
CA PHE A 422 -4.10 16.05 -11.87
C PHE A 422 -5.03 15.59 -10.76
N GLY A 423 -6.13 14.89 -11.09
CA GLY A 423 -7.04 14.30 -10.11
C GLY A 423 -7.47 15.33 -9.06
N THR A 424 -7.09 15.10 -7.80
CA THR A 424 -7.37 15.96 -6.64
C THR A 424 -6.15 16.79 -6.17
N ASP A 425 -5.09 16.90 -6.96
CA ASP A 425 -3.91 17.68 -6.58
C ASP A 425 -4.16 19.18 -6.76
N LYS A 426 -4.38 19.88 -5.65
CA LYS A 426 -4.67 21.31 -5.60
C LYS A 426 -3.57 22.17 -6.22
N GLN A 427 -2.30 21.89 -5.92
CA GLN A 427 -1.20 22.75 -6.38
C GLN A 427 -1.03 22.65 -7.89
N LEU A 428 -1.12 21.44 -8.44
CA LEU A 428 -1.04 21.22 -9.88
C LEU A 428 -2.18 21.92 -10.63
N TRP A 429 -3.41 21.81 -10.14
CA TRP A 429 -4.55 22.53 -10.72
C TRP A 429 -4.33 24.05 -10.67
N GLU A 430 -3.89 24.61 -9.54
CA GLU A 430 -3.64 26.05 -9.41
C GLU A 430 -2.54 26.55 -10.34
N GLU A 431 -1.43 25.81 -10.53
CA GLU A 431 -0.35 26.19 -11.43
C GLU A 431 -0.75 26.13 -12.90
N GLU A 432 -1.38 25.03 -13.31
CA GLU A 432 -1.60 24.72 -14.72
C GLU A 432 -2.84 25.41 -15.30
N VAL A 433 -3.85 25.75 -14.48
CA VAL A 433 -5.02 26.53 -14.93
C VAL A 433 -4.61 27.91 -15.44
N TYR A 434 -3.55 28.53 -14.90
CA TYR A 434 -3.03 29.79 -15.45
C TYR A 434 -2.56 29.69 -16.91
N LYS A 435 -2.22 28.49 -17.41
CA LYS A 435 -1.91 28.29 -18.83
C LYS A 435 -3.15 28.49 -19.70
N PHE A 436 -4.32 28.04 -19.25
CA PHE A 436 -5.62 28.28 -19.91
C PHE A 436 -6.05 29.75 -19.85
N VAL A 437 -5.73 30.46 -18.76
CA VAL A 437 -5.94 31.91 -18.64
C VAL A 437 -5.19 32.67 -19.73
N LYS A 438 -3.90 32.34 -19.96
CA LYS A 438 -3.06 33.01 -20.96
C LYS A 438 -3.62 32.91 -22.38
N VAL A 439 -4.26 31.78 -22.69
CA VAL A 439 -4.89 31.53 -24.00
C VAL A 439 -6.38 31.94 -24.05
N LYS A 440 -6.94 32.49 -22.96
CA LYS A 440 -8.35 32.91 -22.82
C LYS A 440 -9.36 31.79 -23.13
N GLN A 441 -9.10 30.58 -22.61
CA GLN A 441 -9.97 29.41 -22.78
C GLN A 441 -10.29 28.76 -21.43
N LEU A 442 -10.70 29.56 -20.43
CA LEU A 442 -11.09 28.98 -19.13
C LEU A 442 -12.40 28.19 -19.20
N ARG A 443 -13.25 28.49 -20.19
CA ARG A 443 -14.51 27.76 -20.42
C ARG A 443 -14.31 26.28 -20.77
N SER A 444 -13.23 25.90 -21.46
CA SER A 444 -12.95 24.49 -21.78
C SER A 444 -12.52 23.67 -20.55
N VAL A 445 -11.98 24.32 -19.52
CA VAL A 445 -11.52 23.65 -18.30
C VAL A 445 -12.56 23.73 -17.16
N SER A 446 -13.52 24.66 -17.22
CA SER A 446 -14.48 24.95 -16.14
C SER A 446 -15.26 23.72 -15.63
N SER A 447 -15.65 22.81 -16.53
CA SER A 447 -16.37 21.57 -16.20
C SER A 447 -15.53 20.52 -15.48
N TYR A 448 -14.20 20.67 -15.51
CA TYR A 448 -13.25 19.71 -14.95
C TYR A 448 -12.56 20.22 -13.68
N ILE A 449 -12.70 21.51 -13.36
CA ILE A 449 -12.11 22.10 -12.16
C ILE A 449 -12.72 21.45 -10.91
N PRO A 450 -11.89 21.05 -9.92
CA PRO A 450 -12.40 20.48 -8.68
C PRO A 450 -13.35 21.41 -7.92
N ILE A 451 -14.53 20.90 -7.55
CA ILE A 451 -15.56 21.63 -6.77
C ILE A 451 -15.79 21.02 -5.38
N THR A 452 -15.10 19.94 -5.03
CA THR A 452 -15.26 19.21 -3.76
C THR A 452 -14.33 19.77 -2.67
N ASP A 453 -14.73 19.61 -1.40
CA ASP A 453 -13.91 20.08 -0.25
C ASP A 453 -12.53 19.44 -0.17
N ALA A 454 -12.43 18.20 -0.65
CA ALA A 454 -11.18 17.46 -0.67
C ALA A 454 -10.12 18.13 -1.56
N CYS A 455 -10.54 18.93 -2.56
CA CYS A 455 -9.65 19.64 -3.48
C CYS A 455 -10.21 21.04 -3.78
N LYS A 456 -10.25 21.90 -2.76
CA LYS A 456 -10.65 23.30 -2.93
C LYS A 456 -9.47 24.16 -3.38
N LEU A 457 -9.55 24.72 -4.59
CA LEU A 457 -8.54 25.65 -5.13
C LEU A 457 -8.65 27.04 -4.48
N ASN A 458 -7.70 27.92 -4.78
CA ASN A 458 -7.73 29.31 -4.40
C ASN A 458 -9.02 29.97 -4.95
N PRO A 459 -9.80 30.70 -4.11
CA PRO A 459 -11.00 31.42 -4.54
C PRO A 459 -10.85 32.24 -5.82
N HIS A 460 -9.66 32.81 -6.04
CA HIS A 460 -9.38 33.59 -7.23
C HIS A 460 -9.54 32.81 -8.55
N VAL A 461 -9.22 31.50 -8.57
CA VAL A 461 -9.35 30.67 -9.78
C VAL A 461 -10.83 30.55 -10.18
N TYR A 462 -11.70 30.29 -9.22
CA TYR A 462 -13.15 30.23 -9.44
C TYR A 462 -13.71 31.59 -9.84
N GLU A 463 -13.25 32.67 -9.23
CA GLU A 463 -13.64 34.05 -9.57
C GLU A 463 -13.27 34.40 -11.01
N MET A 464 -12.09 34.00 -11.50
CA MET A 464 -11.66 34.23 -12.88
C MET A 464 -12.56 33.50 -13.89
N VAL A 465 -12.94 32.25 -13.60
CA VAL A 465 -13.89 31.50 -14.43
C VAL A 465 -15.26 32.19 -14.42
N LEU A 466 -15.79 32.51 -13.24
CA LEU A 466 -17.07 33.21 -13.10
C LEU A 466 -17.07 34.56 -13.83
N TYR A 467 -15.97 35.31 -13.80
CA TYR A 467 -15.83 36.58 -14.52
C TYR A 467 -15.82 36.39 -16.04
N GLU A 468 -15.14 35.36 -16.56
CA GLU A 468 -15.15 35.05 -18.00
C GLU A 468 -16.56 34.67 -18.49
N TYR A 469 -17.31 33.89 -17.70
CA TYR A 469 -18.72 33.59 -17.99
C TYR A 469 -19.62 34.83 -17.86
N LEU A 470 -19.44 35.67 -16.85
CA LEU A 470 -20.24 36.89 -16.69
C LEU A 470 -20.10 37.82 -17.92
N GLN A 471 -18.93 37.87 -18.55
CA GLN A 471 -18.68 38.68 -19.74
C GLN A 471 -19.19 38.06 -21.05
N LEU A 472 -19.09 36.74 -21.20
CA LEU A 472 -19.30 36.05 -22.48
C LEU A 472 -20.61 35.23 -22.53
N ASP A 473 -21.10 34.73 -21.40
CA ASP A 473 -22.29 33.87 -21.28
C ASP A 473 -23.00 34.01 -19.90
N PRO A 474 -23.91 34.99 -19.75
CA PRO A 474 -24.66 35.22 -18.52
C PRO A 474 -25.54 34.03 -18.07
N ASN A 475 -26.00 33.19 -19.00
CA ASN A 475 -26.78 32.00 -18.66
C ASN A 475 -25.88 30.92 -18.02
N GLY A 476 -24.71 30.68 -18.62
CA GLY A 476 -23.70 29.80 -18.04
C GLY A 476 -23.22 30.31 -16.67
N PHE A 477 -23.09 31.63 -16.48
CA PHE A 477 -22.79 32.22 -15.18
C PHE A 477 -23.83 31.88 -14.11
N LEU A 478 -25.12 32.03 -14.40
CA LEU A 478 -26.20 31.67 -13.46
C LEU A 478 -26.18 30.17 -13.12
N GLN A 479 -25.90 29.32 -14.11
CA GLN A 479 -25.78 27.88 -13.89
C GLN A 479 -24.62 27.54 -12.95
N LEU A 480 -23.45 28.14 -13.16
CA LEU A 480 -22.29 27.94 -12.28
C LEU A 480 -22.56 28.44 -10.86
N VAL A 481 -23.22 29.59 -10.68
CA VAL A 481 -23.59 30.10 -9.34
C VAL A 481 -24.56 29.15 -8.61
N LYS A 482 -25.43 28.45 -9.34
CA LYS A 482 -26.34 27.42 -8.76
C LYS A 482 -25.62 26.13 -8.40
N GLU A 483 -24.69 25.68 -9.24
CA GLU A 483 -23.99 24.40 -9.07
C GLU A 483 -22.82 24.49 -8.08
N TRP A 484 -22.09 25.60 -8.06
CA TRP A 484 -20.87 25.75 -7.27
C TRP A 484 -21.18 26.17 -5.82
N PRO A 485 -20.66 25.43 -4.83
CA PRO A 485 -20.79 25.82 -3.43
C PRO A 485 -20.23 27.23 -3.16
N PRO A 486 -20.93 28.09 -2.38
CA PRO A 486 -20.53 29.49 -2.16
C PRO A 486 -19.21 29.65 -1.41
N ARG A 487 -18.76 28.59 -0.73
CA ARG A 487 -17.45 28.54 -0.08
C ARG A 487 -16.28 28.55 -1.07
N LEU A 488 -16.49 28.23 -2.35
CA LEU A 488 -15.41 28.11 -3.34
C LEU A 488 -14.83 29.47 -3.74
N TYR A 489 -15.63 30.53 -3.76
CA TYR A 489 -15.23 31.88 -4.21
C TYR A 489 -15.60 32.94 -3.16
N ASN A 490 -15.06 34.16 -3.28
CA ASN A 490 -15.50 35.27 -2.44
C ASN A 490 -16.82 35.85 -2.96
N THR A 491 -17.93 35.54 -2.30
CA THR A 491 -19.27 36.01 -2.69
C THR A 491 -19.34 37.53 -2.84
N LYS A 492 -18.70 38.30 -1.96
CA LYS A 492 -18.71 39.77 -2.03
C LYS A 492 -18.02 40.30 -3.28
N ALA A 493 -16.90 39.68 -3.67
CA ALA A 493 -16.18 40.04 -4.89
C ALA A 493 -17.05 39.76 -6.13
N VAL A 494 -17.73 38.61 -6.16
CA VAL A 494 -18.65 38.24 -7.25
C VAL A 494 -19.89 39.16 -7.28
N ILE A 495 -20.49 39.49 -6.13
CA ILE A 495 -21.61 40.45 -6.02
C ILE A 495 -21.21 41.81 -6.60
N ASN A 496 -20.03 42.31 -6.25
CA ASN A 496 -19.52 43.57 -6.79
C ASN A 496 -19.33 43.49 -8.31
N ALA A 497 -18.72 42.40 -8.81
CA ALA A 497 -18.54 42.20 -10.24
C ALA A 497 -19.87 42.14 -11.02
N VAL A 498 -20.90 41.49 -10.47
CA VAL A 498 -22.25 41.43 -11.05
C VAL A 498 -22.93 42.80 -11.03
N ASN A 499 -22.81 43.55 -9.94
CA ASN A 499 -23.35 44.92 -9.86
C ASN A 499 -22.66 45.86 -10.86
N ASP A 500 -21.34 45.74 -11.03
CA ASP A 500 -20.55 46.54 -11.98
C ASP A 500 -20.89 46.22 -13.45
N HIS A 501 -21.24 44.96 -13.74
CA HIS A 501 -21.66 44.49 -15.07
C HIS A 501 -23.18 44.43 -15.26
N PHE A 502 -23.97 45.01 -14.35
CA PHE A 502 -25.43 44.91 -14.40
C PHE A 502 -25.99 45.59 -15.65
N ASN A 503 -26.74 44.83 -16.44
CA ASN A 503 -27.33 45.32 -17.69
C ASN A 503 -28.85 45.09 -17.71
N LYS A 504 -29.58 45.89 -18.52
CA LYS A 504 -31.05 45.76 -18.63
C LYS A 504 -31.52 44.56 -19.45
N LYS A 505 -30.67 43.96 -20.28
CA LYS A 505 -31.04 42.86 -21.18
C LYS A 505 -31.14 41.53 -20.43
N ASP A 506 -30.21 41.31 -19.51
CA ASP A 506 -30.07 40.09 -18.70
C ASP A 506 -30.54 40.31 -17.26
N ALA A 507 -31.34 41.36 -17.03
CA ALA A 507 -31.74 41.81 -15.70
C ALA A 507 -32.39 40.69 -14.87
N ASN A 508 -33.24 39.85 -15.46
CA ASN A 508 -33.87 38.75 -14.74
C ASN A 508 -32.84 37.69 -14.29
N ILE A 509 -31.88 37.34 -15.16
CA ILE A 509 -30.83 36.33 -14.91
C ILE A 509 -29.87 36.84 -13.82
N LEU A 510 -29.46 38.12 -13.91
CA LEU A 510 -28.55 38.72 -12.95
C LEU A 510 -29.23 39.01 -11.60
N LEU A 511 -30.52 39.37 -11.58
CA LEU A 511 -31.28 39.53 -10.34
C LEU A 511 -31.47 38.19 -9.61
N GLU A 512 -31.67 37.11 -10.35
CA GLU A 512 -31.73 35.76 -9.79
C GLU A 512 -30.38 35.32 -9.21
N ALA A 513 -29.28 35.53 -9.96
CA ALA A 513 -27.93 35.26 -9.47
C ALA A 513 -27.61 36.09 -8.21
N LEU A 514 -27.98 37.38 -8.19
CA LEU A 514 -27.81 38.24 -7.02
C LEU A 514 -28.64 37.77 -5.82
N ALA A 515 -29.87 37.29 -6.02
CA ALA A 515 -30.70 36.77 -4.94
C ALA A 515 -30.05 35.54 -4.27
N ILE A 516 -29.46 34.63 -5.06
CA ILE A 516 -28.71 33.47 -4.57
C ILE A 516 -27.46 33.92 -3.81
N LEU A 517 -26.67 34.85 -4.37
CA LEU A 517 -25.45 35.36 -3.75
C LEU A 517 -25.73 36.11 -2.43
N TYR A 518 -26.77 36.96 -2.36
CA TYR A 518 -27.17 37.64 -1.12
C TYR A 518 -27.66 36.66 -0.05
N THR A 519 -28.32 35.57 -0.46
CA THR A 519 -28.72 34.48 0.45
C THR A 519 -27.48 33.84 1.10
N HIS A 520 -26.42 33.62 0.32
CA HIS A 520 -25.16 33.08 0.83
C HIS A 520 -24.41 34.04 1.78
N GLU A 521 -24.45 35.35 1.52
CA GLU A 521 -23.88 36.38 2.41
C GLU A 521 -24.76 36.69 3.65
N LYS A 522 -25.90 36.01 3.81
CA LYS A 522 -26.88 36.23 4.90
C LYS A 522 -27.52 37.62 4.88
N GLU A 523 -27.53 38.30 3.73
CA GLU A 523 -28.27 39.55 3.51
C GLU A 523 -29.71 39.21 3.08
N PHE A 524 -30.47 38.63 4.01
CA PHE A 524 -31.80 38.06 3.75
C PHE A 524 -32.86 39.10 3.36
N ASP A 525 -32.71 40.36 3.81
CA ASP A 525 -33.57 41.49 3.47
C ASP A 525 -33.49 41.81 1.96
N ARG A 526 -32.28 41.85 1.43
CA ARG A 526 -32.01 42.11 0.01
C ARG A 526 -32.41 40.91 -0.83
N ALA A 527 -32.10 39.69 -0.39
CA ALA A 527 -32.52 38.47 -1.07
C ALA A 527 -34.05 38.37 -1.18
N LEU A 528 -34.79 38.61 -0.09
CA LEU A 528 -36.25 38.60 -0.04
C LEU A 528 -36.83 39.66 -1.00
N THR A 529 -36.26 40.85 -1.01
CA THR A 529 -36.68 41.94 -1.91
C THR A 529 -36.48 41.57 -3.39
N MET A 530 -35.38 40.91 -3.74
CA MET A 530 -35.14 40.46 -5.12
C MET A 530 -36.09 39.33 -5.53
N TYR A 531 -36.31 38.34 -4.66
CA TYR A 531 -37.25 37.24 -4.94
C TYR A 531 -38.71 37.70 -5.07
N LEU A 532 -39.15 38.66 -4.25
CA LEU A 532 -40.50 39.24 -4.35
C LEU A 532 -40.66 40.08 -5.63
N LYS A 533 -39.63 40.84 -6.03
CA LYS A 533 -39.62 41.56 -7.33
C LYS A 533 -39.69 40.61 -8.53
N LEU A 534 -39.10 39.42 -8.41
CA LEU A 534 -39.13 38.37 -9.42
C LEU A 534 -40.40 37.51 -9.38
N GLN A 535 -41.28 37.70 -8.38
CA GLN A 535 -42.43 36.82 -8.08
C GLN A 535 -42.03 35.33 -8.02
N HIS A 536 -40.84 35.04 -7.50
CA HIS A 536 -40.29 33.68 -7.50
C HIS A 536 -40.82 32.87 -6.31
N LYS A 537 -41.25 31.62 -6.56
CA LYS A 537 -41.85 30.75 -5.53
C LYS A 537 -40.82 30.22 -4.51
N ASP A 538 -39.53 30.31 -4.78
CA ASP A 538 -38.47 29.88 -3.86
C ASP A 538 -38.34 30.77 -2.62
N VAL A 539 -39.04 31.91 -2.61
CA VAL A 539 -39.14 32.78 -1.42
C VAL A 539 -39.63 32.02 -0.19
N PHE A 540 -40.55 31.06 -0.36
CA PHE A 540 -41.05 30.22 0.74
C PHE A 540 -39.96 29.30 1.30
N GLU A 541 -39.12 28.74 0.43
CA GLU A 541 -38.00 27.87 0.83
C GLU A 541 -36.94 28.67 1.61
N LEU A 542 -36.61 29.87 1.14
CA LEU A 542 -35.71 30.81 1.82
C LEU A 542 -36.20 31.11 3.25
N ILE A 543 -37.48 31.48 3.39
CA ILE A 543 -38.08 31.82 4.69
C ILE A 543 -38.02 30.64 5.64
N THR A 544 -38.37 29.43 5.17
CA THR A 544 -38.38 28.22 6.00
C THR A 544 -36.99 27.76 6.41
N THR A 545 -36.02 27.80 5.49
CA THR A 545 -34.65 27.31 5.72
C THR A 545 -33.89 28.22 6.70
N TYR A 546 -34.07 29.54 6.59
CA TYR A 546 -33.34 30.51 7.41
C TYR A 546 -34.14 31.09 8.58
N ASN A 547 -35.33 30.54 8.86
CA ASN A 547 -36.19 30.92 10.00
C ASN A 547 -36.54 32.42 10.04
N LEU A 548 -36.86 33.01 8.88
CA LEU A 548 -37.05 34.46 8.71
C LEU A 548 -38.44 34.98 9.12
N TYR A 549 -39.18 34.23 9.94
CA TYR A 549 -40.59 34.49 10.29
C TYR A 549 -40.83 35.84 10.98
N GLY A 550 -39.81 36.42 11.62
CA GLY A 550 -39.90 37.77 12.20
C GLY A 550 -40.08 38.86 11.14
N MET A 551 -39.53 38.68 9.94
CA MET A 551 -39.63 39.61 8.81
C MET A 551 -40.86 39.35 7.93
N VAL A 552 -41.52 38.20 8.12
CA VAL A 552 -42.70 37.76 7.33
C VAL A 552 -43.98 38.49 7.77
N LYS A 553 -44.02 39.01 9.01
CA LYS A 553 -45.21 39.64 9.60
C LYS A 553 -45.82 40.73 8.72
N ASP A 554 -44.98 41.55 8.10
CA ASP A 554 -45.41 42.69 7.27
C ASP A 554 -45.74 42.29 5.82
N CYS A 555 -45.49 41.03 5.44
CA CYS A 555 -45.63 40.52 4.07
C CYS A 555 -46.62 39.33 3.96
N ILE A 556 -47.38 39.00 5.00
CA ILE A 556 -48.29 37.83 5.05
C ILE A 556 -49.29 37.85 3.88
N VAL A 557 -49.87 39.02 3.58
CA VAL A 557 -50.83 39.17 2.48
C VAL A 557 -50.16 38.93 1.12
N GLN A 558 -49.00 39.54 0.88
CA GLN A 558 -48.25 39.37 -0.38
C GLN A 558 -47.81 37.91 -0.61
N LEU A 559 -47.53 37.17 0.46
CA LEU A 559 -47.19 35.75 0.39
C LEU A 559 -48.41 34.86 0.14
N ILE A 560 -49.57 35.15 0.76
CA ILE A 560 -50.82 34.41 0.48
C ILE A 560 -51.30 34.69 -0.96
N GLU A 561 -51.10 35.91 -1.47
CA GLU A 561 -51.35 36.27 -2.87
C GLU A 561 -50.42 35.53 -3.85
N LEU A 562 -49.15 35.30 -3.47
CA LEU A 562 -48.19 34.57 -4.28
C LEU A 562 -48.52 33.06 -4.36
N ASP A 563 -48.80 32.42 -3.22
CA ASP A 563 -49.22 31.01 -3.14
C ASP A 563 -49.95 30.70 -1.83
N SER A 564 -51.28 30.61 -1.88
CA SER A 564 -52.11 30.44 -0.68
C SER A 564 -51.87 29.13 0.06
N GLU A 565 -51.55 28.04 -0.64
CA GLU A 565 -51.37 26.73 0.01
C GLU A 565 -50.04 26.66 0.76
N ARG A 566 -48.96 27.12 0.11
CA ARG A 566 -47.62 27.15 0.72
C ARG A 566 -47.54 28.18 1.84
N ALA A 567 -48.16 29.35 1.68
CA ALA A 567 -48.22 30.37 2.71
C ALA A 567 -48.98 29.87 3.95
N ILE A 568 -50.17 29.26 3.78
CA ILE A 568 -50.93 28.72 4.92
C ILE A 568 -50.12 27.60 5.61
N ALA A 569 -49.55 26.65 4.86
CA ALA A 569 -48.72 25.60 5.44
C ALA A 569 -47.52 26.14 6.24
N MET A 570 -46.93 27.26 5.79
CA MET A 570 -45.85 27.94 6.50
C MET A 570 -46.34 28.64 7.77
N LEU A 571 -47.49 29.32 7.72
CA LEU A 571 -48.09 30.04 8.84
C LEU A 571 -48.58 29.11 9.97
N LEU A 572 -48.86 27.84 9.67
CA LEU A 572 -49.26 26.83 10.66
C LEU A 572 -48.11 26.34 11.56
N LYS A 573 -46.86 26.69 11.24
CA LYS A 573 -45.71 26.37 12.09
C LYS A 573 -45.66 27.33 13.29
N ASP A 574 -45.20 26.86 14.47
CA ASP A 574 -45.20 27.58 15.76
C ASP A 574 -44.33 28.86 15.81
N HIS A 575 -43.84 29.35 14.68
CA HIS A 575 -42.96 30.51 14.60
C HIS A 575 -43.72 31.84 14.64
N ILE A 576 -45.00 31.85 14.25
CA ILE A 576 -45.88 33.03 14.30
C ILE A 576 -47.10 32.68 15.16
N PRO A 577 -47.42 33.45 16.21
CA PRO A 577 -48.60 33.18 17.03
C PRO A 577 -49.87 33.20 16.18
N ALA A 578 -50.72 32.18 16.33
CA ALA A 578 -51.98 32.09 15.59
C ALA A 578 -52.90 33.31 15.82
N GLU A 579 -52.74 34.00 16.96
CA GLU A 579 -53.45 35.25 17.29
C GLU A 579 -53.03 36.40 16.37
N ASP A 580 -51.74 36.53 16.06
CA ASP A 580 -51.24 37.54 15.12
C ASP A 580 -51.74 37.25 13.70
N VAL A 581 -51.75 35.97 13.28
CA VAL A 581 -52.25 35.58 11.96
C VAL A 581 -53.76 35.79 11.83
N VAL A 582 -54.54 35.44 12.86
CA VAL A 582 -56.00 35.65 12.88
C VAL A 582 -56.34 37.14 12.92
N ARG A 583 -55.54 37.99 13.57
CA ARG A 583 -55.73 39.45 13.58
C ARG A 583 -55.50 40.07 12.20
N GLU A 584 -54.42 39.69 11.51
CA GLU A 584 -54.14 40.20 10.16
C GLU A 584 -55.15 39.67 9.11
N LEU A 585 -55.71 38.46 9.32
CA LEU A 585 -56.70 37.85 8.43
C LEU A 585 -58.17 38.16 8.79
N GLU A 586 -58.43 38.92 9.85
CA GLU A 586 -59.80 39.21 10.34
C GLU A 586 -60.64 39.97 9.30
N GLN A 587 -59.99 40.78 8.46
CA GLN A 587 -60.64 41.53 7.39
C GLN A 587 -60.93 40.67 6.14
N CYS A 588 -60.48 39.42 6.11
CA CYS A 588 -60.56 38.50 4.97
C CYS A 588 -61.14 37.13 5.35
N GLU A 589 -62.46 37.06 5.57
CA GLU A 589 -63.17 35.82 5.99
C GLU A 589 -62.84 34.54 5.17
N PRO A 590 -62.66 34.58 3.83
CA PRO A 590 -62.34 33.38 3.05
C PRO A 590 -60.95 32.79 3.36
N TYR A 591 -59.95 33.66 3.60
CA TYR A 591 -58.61 33.21 3.97
C TYR A 591 -58.55 32.76 5.44
N LEU A 592 -59.37 33.39 6.30
CA LEU A 592 -59.53 33.00 7.69
C LEU A 592 -60.13 31.59 7.84
N TYR A 593 -61.16 31.24 7.06
CA TYR A 593 -61.71 29.87 7.04
C TYR A 593 -60.65 28.85 6.61
N ARG A 594 -59.91 29.11 5.51
CA ARG A 594 -58.87 28.18 5.02
C ARG A 594 -57.73 28.01 6.02
N TYR A 595 -57.33 29.08 6.70
CA TYR A 595 -56.32 29.01 7.74
C TYR A 595 -56.83 28.24 8.96
N LEU A 596 -58.04 28.50 9.47
CA LEU A 596 -58.58 27.84 10.66
C LEU A 596 -58.93 26.36 10.42
N ASP A 597 -59.44 25.97 9.25
CA ASP A 597 -59.66 24.56 8.87
C ASP A 597 -58.33 23.80 8.79
N ALA A 598 -57.27 24.43 8.28
CA ALA A 598 -55.94 23.84 8.24
C ALA A 598 -55.28 23.83 9.63
N TYR A 599 -55.51 24.86 10.45
CA TYR A 599 -54.99 24.97 11.81
C TYR A 599 -55.58 23.92 12.73
N ASP A 600 -56.90 23.68 12.66
CA ASP A 600 -57.57 22.64 13.45
C ASP A 600 -57.05 21.23 13.13
N LYS A 601 -56.74 20.94 11.87
CA LYS A 601 -56.13 19.65 11.46
C LYS A 601 -54.74 19.43 12.04
N VAL A 602 -53.98 20.50 12.27
CA VAL A 602 -52.57 20.42 12.71
C VAL A 602 -52.45 20.57 14.23
N LYS A 603 -53.20 21.50 14.83
CA LYS A 603 -53.22 21.83 16.25
C LYS A 603 -54.66 22.10 16.68
N SER A 604 -55.31 21.05 17.20
CA SER A 604 -56.62 21.18 17.86
C SER A 604 -56.51 22.14 19.04
N ASN A 605 -56.91 23.39 18.84
CA ASN A 605 -56.94 24.41 19.88
C ASN A 605 -58.40 24.72 20.21
N GLU A 606 -58.80 24.31 21.40
CA GLU A 606 -60.16 24.41 21.92
C GLU A 606 -60.74 25.83 21.86
N LYS A 607 -59.86 26.84 21.90
CA LYS A 607 -60.25 28.26 21.87
C LYS A 607 -60.96 28.69 20.58
N PHE A 608 -60.68 28.05 19.44
CA PHE A 608 -61.25 28.44 18.14
C PHE A 608 -62.36 27.49 17.65
N HIS A 609 -62.64 26.39 18.37
CA HIS A 609 -63.63 25.38 17.97
C HIS A 609 -65.05 25.96 17.87
N SER A 610 -65.44 26.89 18.74
CA SER A 610 -66.75 27.56 18.66
C SER A 610 -66.93 28.37 17.37
N ARG A 611 -65.87 29.10 16.96
CA ARG A 611 -65.85 29.85 15.69
C ARG A 611 -65.85 28.89 14.50
N LEU A 612 -65.12 27.78 14.61
CA LEU A 612 -65.02 26.78 13.55
C LEU A 612 -66.33 26.01 13.32
N VAL A 613 -67.13 25.72 14.37
CA VAL A 613 -68.48 25.13 14.21
C VAL A 613 -69.38 26.04 13.38
N ASN A 614 -69.33 27.36 13.61
CA ASN A 614 -70.10 28.33 12.80
C ASN A 614 -69.58 28.41 11.36
N LEU A 615 -68.26 28.38 11.15
CA LEU A 615 -67.66 28.38 9.81
C LEU A 615 -67.96 27.07 9.04
N TYR A 616 -67.93 25.90 9.68
CA TYR A 616 -68.29 24.62 9.05
C TYR A 616 -69.78 24.54 8.72
N ALA A 617 -70.66 25.02 9.61
CA ALA A 617 -72.08 25.06 9.32
C ALA A 617 -72.43 25.93 8.09
N ARG A 618 -71.61 26.95 7.78
CA ARG A 618 -71.83 27.87 6.64
C ARG A 618 -71.11 27.47 5.36
N TYR A 619 -69.85 27.06 5.46
CA TYR A 619 -68.99 26.82 4.30
C TYR A 619 -68.86 25.33 3.95
N GLU A 620 -69.04 24.39 4.89
CA GLU A 620 -68.85 22.95 4.63
C GLU A 620 -69.60 22.00 5.62
N PRO A 621 -70.92 21.79 5.47
CA PRO A 621 -71.76 21.06 6.43
C PRO A 621 -71.44 19.57 6.60
N GLU A 622 -70.92 18.90 5.58
CA GLU A 622 -70.64 17.45 5.60
C GLU A 622 -69.53 17.06 6.60
N LYS A 623 -68.62 17.99 6.91
CA LYS A 623 -67.54 17.77 7.88
C LYS A 623 -68.00 17.90 9.33
N LEU A 624 -69.19 18.45 9.57
CA LEU A 624 -69.69 18.78 10.89
C LEU A 624 -69.80 17.55 11.81
N LEU A 625 -70.39 16.44 11.35
CA LEU A 625 -70.49 15.21 12.14
C LEU A 625 -69.13 14.69 12.60
N SER A 626 -68.17 14.66 11.67
CA SER A 626 -66.82 14.18 11.94
C SER A 626 -66.09 15.09 12.93
N PHE A 627 -66.33 16.40 12.87
CA PHE A 627 -65.76 17.38 13.79
C PHE A 627 -66.41 17.30 15.18
N LEU A 628 -67.73 17.17 15.25
CA LEU A 628 -68.48 17.00 16.50
C LEU A 628 -68.06 15.71 17.23
N LYS A 629 -67.77 14.63 16.49
CA LYS A 629 -67.22 13.39 17.06
C LYS A 629 -65.81 13.53 17.62
N ARG A 630 -65.02 14.44 17.04
CA ARG A 630 -63.60 14.65 17.36
C ARG A 630 -63.39 15.61 18.53
N SER A 631 -64.17 16.68 18.59
CA SER A 631 -64.00 17.75 19.57
C SER A 631 -64.96 17.59 20.76
N ASN A 632 -64.53 17.98 21.97
CA ASN A 632 -65.41 18.10 23.15
C ASN A 632 -65.56 19.56 23.62
N SER A 633 -64.92 20.49 22.92
CA SER A 633 -64.74 21.89 23.32
C SER A 633 -65.67 22.82 22.54
N TYR A 634 -66.95 22.48 22.54
CA TYR A 634 -68.03 23.29 22.02
C TYR A 634 -69.26 23.19 22.94
N PRO A 635 -70.13 24.21 22.99
CA PRO A 635 -71.37 24.11 23.76
C PRO A 635 -72.31 23.09 23.11
N ILE A 636 -72.45 21.91 23.73
CA ILE A 636 -73.24 20.76 23.21
C ILE A 636 -74.69 21.17 22.94
N GLN A 637 -75.27 22.02 23.79
CA GLN A 637 -76.63 22.53 23.61
C GLN A 637 -76.75 23.46 22.40
N GLU A 638 -75.82 24.41 22.20
CA GLU A 638 -75.85 25.31 21.03
C GLU A 638 -75.63 24.52 19.73
N ALA A 639 -74.76 23.50 19.76
CA ALA A 639 -74.57 22.59 18.63
C ALA A 639 -75.82 21.74 18.36
N TYR A 640 -76.50 21.24 19.39
CA TYR A 640 -77.75 20.49 19.25
C TYR A 640 -78.89 21.38 18.71
N ASP A 641 -79.04 22.60 19.22
CA ASP A 641 -80.07 23.55 18.78
C ASP A 641 -79.85 23.96 17.31
N MET A 642 -78.60 24.16 16.90
CA MET A 642 -78.23 24.38 15.49
C MET A 642 -78.55 23.16 14.61
N CYS A 643 -78.17 21.95 15.05
CA CYS A 643 -78.44 20.71 14.32
C CYS A 643 -79.94 20.36 14.26
N GLN A 644 -80.71 20.68 15.30
CA GLN A 644 -82.16 20.51 15.35
C GLN A 644 -82.87 21.48 14.41
N GLY A 645 -82.42 22.75 14.36
CA GLY A 645 -82.92 23.75 13.43
C GLY A 645 -82.68 23.38 11.96
N MET A 646 -81.58 22.68 11.67
CA MET A 646 -81.20 22.23 10.32
C MET A 646 -81.56 20.76 9.99
N LYS A 647 -82.14 20.01 10.94
CA LYS A 647 -82.56 18.59 10.82
C LYS A 647 -81.43 17.58 10.50
N PHE A 648 -80.30 17.68 11.19
CA PHE A 648 -79.15 16.78 11.02
C PHE A 648 -79.25 15.53 11.92
N TYR A 649 -79.98 14.50 11.48
CA TYR A 649 -80.33 13.32 12.30
C TYR A 649 -79.15 12.44 12.77
N PRO A 650 -78.12 12.12 11.94
CA PRO A 650 -76.95 11.36 12.41
C PRO A 650 -76.13 12.07 13.49
N GLU A 651 -76.00 13.39 13.39
CA GLU A 651 -75.35 14.29 14.33
C GLU A 651 -76.16 14.38 15.63
N MET A 652 -77.49 14.39 15.52
CA MET A 652 -78.38 14.31 16.67
C MET A 652 -78.26 12.98 17.41
N VAL A 653 -78.17 11.83 16.71
CA VAL A 653 -77.97 10.52 17.37
C VAL A 653 -76.67 10.51 18.17
N TYR A 654 -75.59 11.07 17.61
CA TYR A 654 -74.31 11.18 18.31
C TYR A 654 -74.36 12.13 19.53
N LEU A 655 -74.99 13.29 19.39
CA LEU A 655 -75.13 14.24 20.49
C LEU A 655 -76.05 13.69 21.61
N LEU A 656 -77.08 12.93 21.26
CA LEU A 656 -77.99 12.27 22.23
C LEU A 656 -77.33 11.10 22.98
N ASP A 657 -76.47 10.33 22.32
CA ASP A 657 -75.62 9.31 22.95
C ASP A 657 -74.67 9.94 23.99
N LYS A 658 -74.02 11.06 23.64
CA LYS A 658 -73.21 11.86 24.58
C LYS A 658 -74.00 12.45 25.75
N MET A 659 -75.29 12.70 25.57
CA MET A 659 -76.20 13.18 26.62
C MET A 659 -76.73 12.05 27.53
N GLY A 660 -76.43 10.77 27.23
CA GLY A 660 -76.84 9.61 28.03
C GLY A 660 -78.24 9.08 27.74
N SER A 661 -78.91 9.58 26.69
CA SER A 661 -80.27 9.18 26.31
C SER A 661 -80.27 8.00 25.33
N THR A 662 -79.66 6.87 25.71
CA THR A 662 -79.41 5.70 24.83
C THR A 662 -80.70 5.04 24.31
N ARG A 663 -81.79 5.03 25.09
CA ARG A 663 -83.09 4.53 24.64
C ARG A 663 -83.72 5.41 23.55
N GLU A 664 -83.57 6.74 23.65
CA GLU A 664 -84.06 7.67 22.62
C GLU A 664 -83.20 7.59 21.36
N ALA A 665 -81.87 7.43 21.51
CA ALA A 665 -80.96 7.18 20.39
C ALA A 665 -81.32 5.89 19.64
N LEU A 666 -81.55 4.78 20.35
CA LEU A 666 -82.00 3.51 19.75
C LEU A 666 -83.37 3.66 19.08
N THR A 667 -84.27 4.45 19.66
CA THR A 667 -85.58 4.76 19.07
C THR A 667 -85.43 5.54 17.76
N ILE A 668 -84.55 6.55 17.70
CA ILE A 668 -84.26 7.31 16.46
C ILE A 668 -83.64 6.37 15.40
N ILE A 669 -82.75 5.45 15.81
CA ILE A 669 -82.15 4.46 14.89
C ILE A 669 -83.21 3.49 14.34
N MET A 670 -84.12 3.01 15.19
CA MET A 670 -85.14 2.03 14.80
C MET A 670 -86.32 2.64 14.03
N HIS A 671 -86.80 3.82 14.42
CA HIS A 671 -88.02 4.43 13.86
C HIS A 671 -87.76 5.50 12.79
N ASN A 672 -86.75 6.36 12.96
CA ASN A 672 -86.46 7.45 12.03
C ASN A 672 -85.44 7.05 10.96
N LEU A 673 -84.40 6.29 11.32
CA LEU A 673 -83.35 5.83 10.39
C LEU A 673 -83.65 4.43 9.80
N GLN A 674 -84.45 3.61 10.48
CA GLN A 674 -84.82 2.24 10.09
C GLN A 674 -83.62 1.33 9.73
N ASN A 675 -82.47 1.53 10.38
CA ASN A 675 -81.20 0.85 10.03
C ASN A 675 -80.86 -0.25 11.05
N ILE A 676 -81.25 -1.49 10.74
CA ILE A 676 -81.05 -2.67 11.62
C ILE A 676 -79.56 -3.02 11.84
N PRO A 677 -78.68 -3.01 10.81
CA PRO A 677 -77.24 -3.19 11.03
C PRO A 677 -76.64 -2.20 12.03
N MET A 678 -77.01 -0.92 11.93
CA MET A 678 -76.56 0.13 12.85
C MET A 678 -77.07 -0.11 14.29
N ALA A 679 -78.27 -0.66 14.45
CA ALA A 679 -78.78 -1.07 15.76
C ALA A 679 -78.03 -2.28 16.34
N ILE A 680 -77.63 -3.25 15.53
CA ILE A 680 -76.83 -4.41 15.96
C ILE A 680 -75.43 -3.96 16.40
N ASP A 681 -74.79 -3.08 15.63
CA ASP A 681 -73.47 -2.56 15.98
C ASP A 681 -73.53 -1.65 17.23
N PHE A 682 -74.58 -0.84 17.38
CA PHE A 682 -74.84 -0.08 18.61
C PHE A 682 -74.97 -1.00 19.84
N CYS A 683 -75.70 -2.13 19.74
CA CYS A 683 -75.78 -3.11 20.82
C CYS A 683 -74.45 -3.83 21.11
N LYS A 684 -73.61 -4.10 20.09
CA LYS A 684 -72.26 -4.67 20.26
C LYS A 684 -71.31 -3.72 20.97
N GLU A 685 -71.36 -2.43 20.64
CA GLU A 685 -70.45 -1.42 21.22
C GLU A 685 -70.73 -1.15 22.69
N HIS A 686 -71.98 -1.27 23.13
CA HIS A 686 -72.37 -1.03 24.52
C HIS A 686 -72.33 -2.29 25.42
N ASP A 687 -72.16 -3.50 24.86
CA ASP A 687 -72.09 -4.81 25.56
C ASP A 687 -73.17 -4.99 26.65
N ASP A 688 -74.36 -4.44 26.42
CA ASP A 688 -75.46 -4.41 27.39
C ASP A 688 -76.51 -5.47 27.04
N MET A 689 -76.65 -6.45 27.94
CA MET A 689 -77.61 -7.54 27.82
C MET A 689 -79.07 -7.05 27.76
N ASP A 690 -79.41 -5.90 28.35
CA ASP A 690 -80.76 -5.34 28.29
C ASP A 690 -81.07 -4.72 26.91
N LEU A 691 -80.09 -4.07 26.28
CA LEU A 691 -80.21 -3.61 24.89
C LEU A 691 -80.28 -4.79 23.91
N TRP A 692 -79.50 -5.86 24.16
CA TRP A 692 -79.60 -7.12 23.41
C TRP A 692 -80.96 -7.79 23.59
N ASN A 693 -81.51 -7.78 24.82
CA ASN A 693 -82.84 -8.31 25.08
C ASN A 693 -83.93 -7.47 24.42
N ASP A 694 -83.85 -6.14 24.45
CA ASP A 694 -84.79 -5.23 23.78
C ASP A 694 -84.74 -5.46 22.25
N LEU A 695 -83.55 -5.62 21.67
CA LEU A 695 -83.37 -5.95 20.24
C LEU A 695 -83.88 -7.37 19.88
N ILE A 696 -83.60 -8.38 20.73
CA ILE A 696 -84.02 -9.76 20.53
C ILE A 696 -85.55 -9.86 20.62
N ASN A 697 -86.17 -9.29 21.65
CA ASN A 697 -87.62 -9.33 21.86
C ASN A 697 -88.39 -8.66 20.72
N GLU A 698 -87.91 -7.51 20.22
CA GLU A 698 -88.48 -6.80 19.05
C GLU A 698 -88.27 -7.53 17.70
N SER A 699 -87.41 -8.56 17.69
CA SER A 699 -87.05 -9.34 16.49
C SER A 699 -87.69 -10.73 16.42
N VAL A 700 -88.30 -11.23 17.51
CA VAL A 700 -88.88 -12.60 17.59
C VAL A 700 -89.96 -12.85 16.54
N ASP A 701 -90.78 -11.84 16.24
CA ASP A 701 -91.89 -11.95 15.28
C ASP A 701 -91.47 -11.66 13.82
N LYS A 702 -90.16 -11.46 13.54
CA LYS A 702 -89.62 -11.09 12.23
C LYS A 702 -88.59 -12.12 11.73
N PRO A 703 -89.00 -13.14 10.93
CA PRO A 703 -88.14 -14.26 10.51
C PRO A 703 -86.84 -13.84 9.79
N HIS A 704 -86.90 -12.81 8.94
CA HIS A 704 -85.75 -12.30 8.20
C HIS A 704 -84.71 -11.58 9.10
N VAL A 705 -85.12 -11.06 10.25
CA VAL A 705 -84.22 -10.43 11.23
C VAL A 705 -83.51 -11.50 12.06
N MET A 706 -84.22 -12.59 12.38
CA MET A 706 -83.65 -13.76 13.07
C MET A 706 -82.52 -14.44 12.27
N THR A 707 -82.68 -14.61 10.96
CA THR A 707 -81.62 -15.18 10.10
C THR A 707 -80.37 -14.29 10.05
N LYS A 708 -80.51 -12.96 10.11
CA LYS A 708 -79.37 -12.03 10.16
C LYS A 708 -78.68 -12.03 11.53
N LEU A 709 -79.43 -12.13 12.62
CA LEU A 709 -78.88 -12.32 13.97
C LEU A 709 -78.09 -13.64 14.07
N LEU A 710 -78.65 -14.77 13.62
CA LEU A 710 -77.98 -16.09 13.62
C LEU A 710 -76.65 -16.11 12.88
N ASN A 711 -76.53 -15.36 11.78
CA ASN A 711 -75.29 -15.29 11.00
C ASN A 711 -74.23 -14.35 11.59
N SER A 712 -74.60 -13.46 12.51
CA SER A 712 -73.74 -12.36 12.99
C SER A 712 -73.27 -12.51 14.45
N ILE A 713 -73.79 -13.52 15.17
CA ILE A 713 -73.60 -13.72 16.61
C ILE A 713 -72.43 -14.68 16.96
N ALA A 714 -71.83 -15.34 15.97
CA ALA A 714 -70.76 -16.31 16.19
C ALA A 714 -69.59 -15.69 17.00
N GLY A 715 -69.49 -16.08 18.27
CA GLY A 715 -68.45 -15.63 19.22
C GLY A 715 -68.91 -14.67 20.34
N PHE A 716 -70.11 -14.09 20.30
CA PHE A 716 -70.54 -13.07 21.29
C PHE A 716 -71.65 -13.52 22.26
N ILE A 717 -72.46 -14.53 21.89
CA ILE A 717 -73.54 -15.06 22.73
C ILE A 717 -73.52 -16.59 22.68
N ASN A 718 -73.82 -17.26 23.80
CA ASN A 718 -73.95 -18.72 23.84
C ASN A 718 -75.04 -19.18 22.85
N PRO A 719 -74.71 -20.08 21.90
CA PRO A 719 -75.67 -20.63 20.93
C PRO A 719 -76.95 -21.20 21.55
N GLU A 720 -76.88 -21.73 22.78
CA GLU A 720 -78.07 -22.26 23.47
C GLU A 720 -79.16 -21.21 23.68
N LEU A 721 -78.79 -19.95 24.02
CA LEU A 721 -79.75 -18.88 24.34
C LEU A 721 -80.62 -18.45 23.14
N LEU A 722 -80.07 -18.56 21.93
CA LEU A 722 -80.77 -18.20 20.71
C LEU A 722 -81.63 -19.36 20.19
N VAL A 723 -81.14 -20.59 20.33
CA VAL A 723 -81.82 -21.82 19.89
C VAL A 723 -83.04 -22.10 20.76
N ASP A 724 -82.97 -21.84 22.07
CA ASP A 724 -84.09 -22.06 23.01
C ASP A 724 -85.30 -21.14 22.75
N LYS A 725 -85.12 -20.00 22.08
CA LYS A 725 -86.21 -19.06 21.77
C LYS A 725 -86.93 -19.35 20.43
N ILE A 726 -86.48 -20.35 19.67
CA ILE A 726 -87.10 -20.75 18.40
C ILE A 726 -88.30 -21.67 18.69
N LYS A 727 -89.50 -21.32 18.20
CA LYS A 727 -90.73 -22.10 18.45
C LYS A 727 -90.79 -23.36 17.55
N PRO A 728 -91.24 -24.52 18.05
CA PRO A 728 -91.45 -25.71 17.22
C PRO A 728 -92.49 -25.45 16.12
N GLY A 729 -92.13 -25.67 14.85
CA GLY A 729 -92.99 -25.46 13.69
C GLY A 729 -92.85 -24.10 12.99
N GLN A 730 -91.93 -23.24 13.44
CA GLN A 730 -91.62 -21.96 12.79
C GLN A 730 -90.71 -22.17 11.57
N ASP A 731 -91.10 -21.64 10.40
CA ASP A 731 -90.33 -21.76 9.16
C ASP A 731 -89.27 -20.63 9.10
N ILE A 732 -87.99 -21.00 9.15
CA ILE A 732 -86.85 -20.08 9.13
C ILE A 732 -85.95 -20.45 7.95
N GLU A 733 -85.89 -19.55 6.98
CA GLU A 733 -85.12 -19.74 5.75
C GLU A 733 -83.61 -19.80 6.05
N GLY A 734 -82.92 -20.82 5.53
CA GLY A 734 -81.46 -20.99 5.70
C GLY A 734 -81.00 -21.42 7.11
N LEU A 735 -81.91 -21.88 7.98
CA LEU A 735 -81.61 -22.27 9.36
C LEU A 735 -80.54 -23.37 9.45
N LYS A 736 -80.65 -24.40 8.60
CA LYS A 736 -79.71 -25.53 8.56
C LYS A 736 -78.29 -25.05 8.21
N GLU A 737 -78.16 -24.17 7.21
CA GLU A 737 -76.86 -23.64 6.78
C GLU A 737 -76.24 -22.73 7.85
N SER A 738 -77.06 -21.90 8.50
CA SER A 738 -76.61 -20.98 9.56
C SER A 738 -76.12 -21.73 10.80
N ILE A 739 -76.81 -22.82 11.21
CA ILE A 739 -76.39 -23.67 12.33
C ILE A 739 -75.12 -24.46 11.97
N ILE A 740 -75.03 -25.03 10.76
CA ILE A 740 -73.83 -25.74 10.29
C ILE A 740 -72.62 -24.80 10.28
N LYS A 741 -72.78 -23.56 9.79
CA LYS A 741 -71.70 -22.58 9.73
C LYS A 741 -71.19 -22.20 11.11
N MET A 742 -72.10 -22.02 12.07
CA MET A 742 -71.76 -21.76 13.48
C MET A 742 -71.00 -22.93 14.11
N LEU A 743 -71.47 -24.18 13.93
CA LEU A 743 -70.82 -25.38 14.46
C LEU A 743 -69.46 -25.66 13.78
N CYS A 744 -69.34 -25.43 12.47
CA CYS A 744 -68.08 -25.53 11.74
C CYS A 744 -67.06 -24.50 12.21
N GLY A 745 -67.48 -23.26 12.49
CA GLY A 745 -66.60 -22.22 13.05
C GLY A 745 -66.01 -22.64 14.39
N TYR A 746 -66.84 -23.22 15.26
CA TYR A 746 -66.41 -23.74 16.56
C TYR A 746 -65.49 -24.96 16.43
N SER A 747 -65.80 -25.89 15.52
CA SER A 747 -64.99 -27.10 15.29
C SER A 747 -63.62 -26.79 14.67
N LEU A 748 -63.52 -25.80 13.79
CA LEU A 748 -62.26 -25.40 13.15
C LEU A 748 -61.27 -24.84 14.17
N GLN A 749 -61.77 -24.10 15.16
CA GLN A 749 -60.98 -23.54 16.24
C GLN A 749 -60.30 -24.63 17.08
N VAL A 750 -61.03 -25.71 17.39
CA VAL A 750 -60.48 -26.86 18.13
C VAL A 750 -59.43 -27.61 17.30
N SER A 751 -59.68 -27.82 16.00
CA SER A 751 -58.77 -28.57 15.12
C SER A 751 -57.42 -27.88 14.86
N ILE A 752 -57.41 -26.54 14.73
CA ILE A 752 -56.16 -25.77 14.55
C ILE A 752 -55.25 -25.93 15.77
N GLN A 753 -55.84 -25.94 16.96
CA GLN A 753 -55.10 -26.05 18.21
C GLN A 753 -54.41 -27.42 18.36
N GLU A 754 -55.02 -28.49 17.85
CA GLU A 754 -54.43 -29.84 17.86
C GLU A 754 -53.30 -30.00 16.82
N GLY A 755 -53.44 -29.41 15.63
CA GLY A 755 -52.43 -29.52 14.56
C GLY A 755 -51.08 -28.86 14.90
N CYS A 756 -51.10 -27.71 15.57
CA CYS A 756 -49.88 -27.04 16.01
C CYS A 756 -49.06 -27.89 17.01
N ASN A 757 -49.71 -28.68 17.86
CA ASN A 757 -49.02 -29.53 18.83
C ASN A 757 -48.32 -30.74 18.19
N GLN A 758 -48.82 -31.26 17.07
CA GLN A 758 -48.21 -32.42 16.40
C GLN A 758 -46.91 -32.07 15.67
N ILE A 759 -46.84 -30.91 15.02
CA ILE A 759 -45.68 -30.47 14.24
C ILE A 759 -44.45 -30.27 15.15
N LEU A 760 -44.66 -29.62 16.31
CA LEU A 760 -43.59 -29.41 17.29
C LEU A 760 -43.00 -30.71 17.83
N GLY A 761 -43.81 -31.77 17.92
CA GLY A 761 -43.33 -33.09 18.33
C GLY A 761 -42.41 -33.73 17.30
N ALA A 762 -42.71 -33.61 16.01
CA ALA A 762 -41.95 -34.27 14.94
C ALA A 762 -40.53 -33.70 14.75
N ASP A 763 -40.38 -32.39 14.78
CA ASP A 763 -39.09 -31.71 14.57
C ASP A 763 -38.06 -32.05 15.65
N TYR A 764 -38.51 -32.28 16.88
CA TYR A 764 -37.66 -32.68 17.99
C TYR A 764 -37.00 -34.05 17.76
N PHE A 765 -37.74 -35.02 17.24
CA PHE A 765 -37.23 -36.38 17.05
C PHE A 765 -36.28 -36.49 15.84
N ASP A 766 -36.50 -35.75 14.75
CA ASP A 766 -35.62 -35.78 13.57
C ASP A 766 -34.21 -35.23 13.88
N MET A 767 -34.12 -34.14 14.66
CA MET A 767 -32.82 -33.60 15.09
C MET A 767 -32.05 -34.58 15.99
N HIS A 768 -32.75 -35.28 16.88
CA HIS A 768 -32.13 -36.25 17.77
C HIS A 768 -31.59 -37.48 17.01
N GLU A 769 -32.34 -37.98 16.02
CA GLU A 769 -31.94 -39.13 15.21
C GLU A 769 -30.65 -38.87 14.41
N ARG A 770 -30.49 -37.66 13.85
CA ARG A 770 -29.26 -37.27 13.13
C ARG A 770 -28.02 -37.28 14.02
N LEU A 771 -28.14 -36.81 15.27
CA LEU A 771 -27.02 -36.80 16.23
C LEU A 771 -26.57 -38.23 16.55
N VAL A 772 -27.53 -39.14 16.77
CA VAL A 772 -27.28 -40.55 17.11
C VAL A 772 -26.62 -41.28 15.94
N ARG A 773 -27.06 -41.07 14.69
CA ARG A 773 -26.43 -41.70 13.51
C ARG A 773 -24.96 -41.33 13.33
N VAL A 774 -24.59 -40.07 13.59
CA VAL A 774 -23.20 -39.60 13.46
C VAL A 774 -22.30 -40.21 14.54
N GLN A 775 -22.84 -40.44 15.74
CA GLN A 775 -22.08 -41.00 16.87
C GLN A 775 -21.98 -42.54 16.84
N GLN A 776 -22.84 -43.24 16.10
CA GLN A 776 -22.87 -44.71 15.99
C GLN A 776 -22.13 -45.27 14.77
N GLY A 777 -21.43 -44.44 13.98
CA GLY A 777 -20.67 -44.91 12.81
C GLY A 777 -19.44 -45.76 13.18
N ALA A 778 -19.17 -46.81 12.41
CA ALA A 778 -17.97 -47.63 12.58
C ALA A 778 -16.69 -46.87 12.18
N LEU A 779 -15.62 -47.02 12.96
CA LEU A 779 -14.31 -46.43 12.71
C LEU A 779 -13.29 -47.51 12.33
N CYS A 780 -12.55 -47.30 11.24
CA CYS A 780 -11.54 -48.24 10.74
C CYS A 780 -10.15 -47.97 11.35
N VAL A 781 -9.41 -49.04 11.67
CA VAL A 781 -8.02 -48.98 12.19
C VAL A 781 -7.12 -49.78 11.25
N THR A 782 -6.09 -49.14 10.72
CA THR A 782 -5.13 -49.73 9.77
C THR A 782 -3.71 -49.75 10.35
N THR A 783 -2.78 -50.53 9.76
CA THR A 783 -1.45 -50.83 10.33
C THR A 783 -0.48 -49.65 10.43
N ASP A 784 -0.78 -48.56 9.73
CA ASP A 784 -0.09 -47.26 9.73
C ASP A 784 -0.41 -46.40 10.96
N HIS A 785 -1.38 -46.80 11.77
CA HIS A 785 -1.72 -46.08 12.99
C HIS A 785 -0.76 -46.44 14.13
N VAL A 786 -0.23 -45.43 14.81
CA VAL A 786 0.75 -45.57 15.90
C VAL A 786 0.19 -45.11 17.24
N CYS A 787 0.62 -45.76 18.32
CA CYS A 787 0.18 -45.43 19.68
C CYS A 787 0.68 -44.06 20.10
N GLY A 788 -0.24 -43.21 20.58
CA GLY A 788 0.06 -41.83 21.00
C GLY A 788 1.04 -41.69 22.17
N VAL A 789 1.30 -42.77 22.92
CA VAL A 789 2.24 -42.79 24.06
C VAL A 789 3.59 -43.38 23.66
N CYS A 790 3.63 -44.62 23.17
CA CYS A 790 4.89 -45.32 22.91
C CYS A 790 5.42 -45.13 21.47
N ARG A 791 4.62 -44.51 20.58
CA ARG A 791 4.89 -44.30 19.14
C ARG A 791 5.21 -45.57 18.33
N ARG A 792 4.79 -46.75 18.81
CA ARG A 792 4.86 -48.02 18.05
C ARG A 792 3.52 -48.29 17.36
N ASP A 793 3.55 -49.09 16.29
CA ASP A 793 2.36 -49.48 15.53
C ASP A 793 1.29 -50.10 16.44
N ILE A 794 0.04 -49.65 16.27
CA ILE A 794 -1.14 -50.12 17.03
C ILE A 794 -1.40 -51.60 16.71
N ILE A 795 -1.22 -51.99 15.45
CA ILE A 795 -1.47 -53.34 14.95
C ILE A 795 -0.14 -53.90 14.44
N VAL A 796 0.35 -54.96 15.09
CA VAL A 796 1.57 -55.68 14.69
C VAL A 796 1.18 -57.01 14.06
N LYS A 797 1.75 -57.34 12.89
CA LYS A 797 1.30 -58.42 11.97
C LYS A 797 1.19 -59.85 12.55
N ASP A 798 1.73 -60.13 13.74
CA ASP A 798 1.75 -61.48 14.35
C ASP A 798 0.97 -61.61 15.67
N SER A 799 0.20 -60.60 16.08
CA SER A 799 -0.60 -60.64 17.31
C SER A 799 -2.10 -60.67 16.99
N MET A 800 -2.73 -61.84 17.17
CA MET A 800 -4.17 -62.03 16.94
C MET A 800 -5.09 -61.44 18.03
N LYS A 801 -4.54 -60.82 19.08
CA LYS A 801 -5.30 -60.03 20.07
C LYS A 801 -4.44 -58.87 20.58
N ALA A 802 -4.67 -57.68 20.03
CA ALA A 802 -4.19 -56.44 20.62
C ALA A 802 -5.40 -55.71 21.20
N ASP A 803 -5.42 -55.49 22.51
CA ASP A 803 -6.44 -54.65 23.14
C ASP A 803 -6.11 -53.17 22.87
N ILE A 804 -6.97 -52.52 22.10
CA ILE A 804 -6.78 -51.17 21.56
C ILE A 804 -7.86 -50.26 22.12
N VAL A 805 -7.45 -49.08 22.59
CA VAL A 805 -8.37 -48.03 23.03
C VAL A 805 -8.37 -46.91 22.01
N MET A 806 -9.56 -46.55 21.55
CA MET A 806 -9.80 -45.47 20.60
C MET A 806 -10.72 -44.42 21.19
N PHE A 807 -10.33 -43.16 21.06
CA PHE A 807 -11.16 -42.02 21.46
C PHE A 807 -11.94 -41.49 20.26
N ASN A 808 -13.09 -40.83 20.51
CA ASN A 808 -13.89 -40.18 19.45
C ASN A 808 -13.13 -39.07 18.70
N CYS A 809 -12.02 -38.57 19.26
CA CYS A 809 -11.07 -37.68 18.57
C CYS A 809 -10.12 -38.41 17.61
N ARG A 810 -10.26 -39.74 17.44
CA ARG A 810 -9.47 -40.63 16.57
C ARG A 810 -7.99 -40.73 16.94
N HIS A 811 -7.65 -40.61 18.21
CA HIS A 811 -6.34 -41.02 18.71
C HIS A 811 -6.38 -42.46 19.24
N TYR A 812 -5.33 -43.21 18.92
CA TYR A 812 -5.22 -44.64 19.16
C TYR A 812 -4.16 -44.94 20.21
N PHE A 813 -4.45 -45.89 21.09
CA PHE A 813 -3.53 -46.31 22.15
C PHE A 813 -3.56 -47.82 22.31
N HIS A 814 -2.41 -48.42 22.66
CA HIS A 814 -2.41 -49.75 23.27
C HIS A 814 -3.03 -49.63 24.66
N GLU A 815 -3.95 -50.52 25.03
CA GLU A 815 -4.54 -50.53 26.38
C GLU A 815 -3.47 -50.46 27.50
N PRO A 816 -2.37 -51.24 27.48
CA PRO A 816 -1.34 -51.15 28.52
C PRO A 816 -0.51 -49.86 28.52
N CYS A 817 -0.54 -49.07 27.44
CA CYS A 817 0.12 -47.76 27.41
C CYS A 817 -0.70 -46.68 28.14
N LEU A 818 -1.96 -46.95 28.48
CA LEU A 818 -2.80 -46.11 29.31
C LEU A 818 -2.65 -46.59 30.77
N LEU A 819 -1.59 -46.14 31.43
CA LEU A 819 -1.28 -46.40 32.85
C LEU A 819 -2.23 -45.60 33.77
N ASP A 820 -3.52 -45.89 33.69
CA ASP A 820 -4.48 -45.75 34.79
C ASP A 820 -5.83 -46.29 34.30
N LYS A 821 -6.20 -47.49 34.75
CA LYS A 821 -7.41 -48.20 34.32
C LYS A 821 -8.74 -47.51 34.72
N TYR A 822 -8.68 -46.31 35.30
CA TYR A 822 -9.84 -45.63 35.91
C TYR A 822 -10.16 -44.25 35.32
N ASN A 823 -9.49 -43.80 34.25
CA ASN A 823 -9.79 -42.51 33.61
C ASN A 823 -9.66 -42.56 32.08
N LEU A 824 -10.42 -43.48 31.45
CA LEU A 824 -10.42 -43.70 30.00
C LEU A 824 -11.28 -42.70 29.22
N ASP A 825 -11.84 -41.68 29.86
CA ASP A 825 -12.77 -40.73 29.22
C ASP A 825 -12.06 -39.56 28.50
N ILE A 826 -10.75 -39.41 28.68
CA ILE A 826 -10.00 -38.25 28.16
C ILE A 826 -8.75 -38.69 27.39
N CYS A 827 -8.60 -38.20 26.15
CA CYS A 827 -7.44 -38.46 25.31
C CYS A 827 -6.21 -37.66 25.76
N ILE A 828 -5.12 -38.37 26.06
CA ILE A 828 -3.89 -37.79 26.64
C ILE A 828 -3.08 -36.98 25.60
N VAL A 829 -3.12 -37.36 24.32
CA VAL A 829 -2.44 -36.65 23.21
C VAL A 829 -3.07 -35.28 22.95
N CYS A 830 -4.40 -35.20 23.00
CA CYS A 830 -5.10 -33.92 22.92
C CYS A 830 -4.76 -32.99 24.10
N ASN A 831 -4.16 -33.50 25.17
CA ASN A 831 -4.13 -32.82 26.45
C ASN A 831 -2.74 -32.68 27.10
N THR A 832 -1.61 -32.99 26.43
CA THR A 832 -0.30 -32.76 27.07
C THR A 832 0.80 -32.18 26.19
N SER A 833 1.43 -31.19 26.80
CA SER A 833 2.42 -30.23 26.34
C SER A 833 3.83 -30.61 26.80
N VAL A 834 4.69 -31.13 25.90
CA VAL A 834 6.17 -31.04 26.01
C VAL A 834 6.80 -31.21 24.61
N PRO A 835 7.62 -30.26 24.11
CA PRO A 835 8.50 -30.49 22.97
C PRO A 835 9.97 -30.59 23.37
N ILE A 836 10.67 -31.58 22.80
CA ILE A 836 12.12 -31.71 22.76
C ILE A 836 12.56 -31.19 21.39
N MET A 837 13.51 -30.25 21.34
CA MET A 837 14.14 -29.82 20.07
C MET A 837 15.67 -29.90 20.15
N THR A 838 16.26 -30.52 19.13
CA THR A 838 17.69 -30.56 18.84
C THR A 838 18.03 -29.57 17.73
N GLN A 839 19.22 -28.96 17.83
CA GLN A 839 19.76 -27.93 16.95
C GLN A 839 20.42 -28.52 15.70
N GLN A 840 20.09 -27.98 14.52
CA GLN A 840 20.97 -27.70 13.36
C GLN A 840 20.10 -27.20 12.18
N GLY A 841 20.39 -26.01 11.65
CA GLY A 841 19.59 -25.39 10.58
C GLY A 841 19.94 -25.89 9.17
N PRO A 842 18.99 -25.88 8.23
CA PRO A 842 19.28 -25.90 6.81
C PRO A 842 18.48 -24.87 5.97
N ALA A 843 18.78 -24.85 4.67
CA ALA A 843 18.16 -24.06 3.60
C ALA A 843 16.62 -24.05 3.59
N PHE A 844 16.04 -23.06 2.89
CA PHE A 844 14.61 -22.74 2.72
C PHE A 844 13.65 -23.79 3.33
N ASP A 845 13.25 -23.53 4.58
CA ASP A 845 12.42 -24.42 5.38
C ASP A 845 10.94 -24.20 5.04
N SER A 846 10.30 -25.20 4.43
CA SER A 846 8.84 -25.19 4.16
C SER A 846 7.99 -25.14 5.44
N ASN A 847 8.58 -25.34 6.62
CA ASN A 847 7.96 -25.27 7.94
C ASN A 847 8.52 -24.10 8.79
N CYS A 848 8.86 -22.98 8.15
CA CYS A 848 9.39 -21.81 8.86
C CYS A 848 8.43 -21.27 9.95
N MET A 849 9.02 -20.69 11.00
CA MET A 849 8.28 -20.09 12.12
C MET A 849 7.97 -18.62 11.82
N THR A 850 6.72 -18.31 11.48
CA THR A 850 6.27 -16.92 11.29
C THR A 850 5.96 -16.25 12.63
N LEU A 851 5.97 -14.92 12.66
CA LEU A 851 5.60 -14.14 13.84
C LEU A 851 4.17 -14.45 14.30
N THR A 852 3.21 -14.56 13.38
CA THR A 852 1.84 -15.00 13.69
C THR A 852 1.81 -16.35 14.39
N ARG A 853 2.55 -17.35 13.86
CA ARG A 853 2.65 -18.69 14.47
C ARG A 853 3.31 -18.64 15.85
N PHE A 854 4.37 -17.85 16.00
CA PHE A 854 5.08 -17.65 17.26
C PHE A 854 4.16 -17.05 18.33
N VAL A 855 3.42 -15.99 18.02
CA VAL A 855 2.48 -15.34 18.94
C VAL A 855 1.37 -16.30 19.37
N LEU A 856 0.79 -17.07 18.45
CA LEU A 856 -0.21 -18.09 18.77
C LEU A 856 0.37 -19.20 19.68
N GLN A 857 1.63 -19.57 19.49
CA GLN A 857 2.31 -20.54 20.34
C GLN A 857 2.59 -20.00 21.75
N GLU A 858 2.98 -18.73 21.88
CA GLU A 858 3.13 -18.07 23.19
C GLU A 858 1.77 -17.91 23.89
N GLN A 859 0.70 -17.55 23.17
CA GLN A 859 -0.65 -17.44 23.73
C GLN A 859 -1.09 -18.76 24.38
N LYS A 860 -0.83 -19.92 23.73
CA LYS A 860 -1.19 -21.25 24.26
C LYS A 860 -0.56 -21.56 25.62
N LYS A 861 0.54 -20.90 26.00
CA LYS A 861 1.17 -21.08 27.32
C LYS A 861 0.35 -20.45 28.45
N TYR A 862 -0.54 -19.51 28.14
CA TYR A 862 -1.34 -18.77 29.11
C TYR A 862 -2.83 -19.13 28.98
N LYS A 863 -3.33 -20.02 29.87
CA LYS A 863 -4.70 -20.56 29.81
C LYS A 863 -5.83 -19.50 29.86
N HIS A 864 -5.55 -18.32 30.38
CA HIS A 864 -6.52 -17.22 30.51
C HIS A 864 -6.40 -16.16 29.39
N ALA A 865 -5.54 -16.37 28.38
CA ALA A 865 -5.36 -15.42 27.30
C ALA A 865 -6.52 -15.51 26.29
N THR A 866 -7.29 -14.43 26.14
CA THR A 866 -8.48 -14.34 25.27
C THR A 866 -8.15 -14.31 23.77
N GLY A 867 -6.94 -13.89 23.40
CA GLY A 867 -6.51 -13.70 22.01
C GLY A 867 -6.37 -12.24 21.58
N ASP A 868 -6.86 -11.29 22.37
CA ASP A 868 -6.86 -9.85 22.06
C ASP A 868 -5.44 -9.32 21.77
N LEU A 869 -4.44 -9.76 22.53
CA LEU A 869 -3.04 -9.36 22.31
C LEU A 869 -2.50 -9.92 20.99
N SER A 870 -2.89 -11.15 20.62
CA SER A 870 -2.50 -11.76 19.35
C SER A 870 -3.08 -10.99 18.17
N GLN A 871 -4.35 -10.59 18.28
CA GLN A 871 -5.02 -9.75 17.29
C GLN A 871 -4.35 -8.38 17.15
N LEU A 872 -4.02 -7.75 18.28
CA LEU A 872 -3.30 -6.48 18.32
C LEU A 872 -1.94 -6.56 17.62
N LEU A 873 -1.16 -7.61 17.90
CA LEU A 873 0.14 -7.83 17.27
C LEU A 873 0.04 -8.12 15.77
N ASN A 874 -1.03 -8.77 15.31
CA ASN A 874 -1.30 -8.95 13.87
C ASN A 874 -1.62 -7.60 13.18
N CYS A 875 -2.35 -6.71 13.86
CA CYS A 875 -2.62 -5.37 13.35
C CYS A 875 -1.34 -4.53 13.26
N ILE A 876 -0.49 -4.60 14.29
CA ILE A 876 0.84 -3.94 14.29
C ILE A 876 1.72 -4.47 13.15
N GLN A 877 1.77 -5.80 12.94
CA GLN A 877 2.49 -6.39 11.80
C GLN A 877 2.00 -5.84 10.46
N THR A 878 0.68 -5.69 10.31
CA THR A 878 0.08 -5.17 9.08
C THR A 878 0.44 -3.70 8.86
N ALA A 879 0.38 -2.87 9.92
CA ALA A 879 0.83 -1.48 9.89
C ALA A 879 2.29 -1.38 9.44
N ILE A 880 3.19 -2.19 10.03
CA ILE A 880 4.62 -2.20 9.72
C ILE A 880 4.88 -2.64 8.27
N LYS A 881 4.12 -3.61 7.73
CA LYS A 881 4.24 -4.00 6.31
C LYS A 881 3.86 -2.85 5.38
N ALA A 882 2.77 -2.14 5.68
CA ALA A 882 2.32 -0.99 4.91
C ALA A 882 3.35 0.15 4.94
N ILE A 883 3.86 0.49 6.14
CA ILE A 883 4.89 1.51 6.31
C ILE A 883 6.19 1.10 5.61
N SER A 884 6.64 -0.15 5.73
CA SER A 884 7.84 -0.64 5.02
C SER A 884 7.71 -0.47 3.50
N SER A 885 6.55 -0.79 2.93
CA SER A 885 6.27 -0.57 1.51
C SER A 885 6.32 0.92 1.13
N ALA A 886 5.76 1.79 1.96
CA ALA A 886 5.79 3.24 1.75
C ALA A 886 7.22 3.81 1.85
N VAL A 887 7.99 3.42 2.88
CA VAL A 887 9.38 3.83 3.10
C VAL A 887 10.27 3.43 1.93
N ARG A 888 10.18 2.18 1.47
CA ARG A 888 10.99 1.68 0.32
C ARG A 888 10.68 2.38 -0.99
N LYS A 889 9.52 3.04 -1.10
CA LYS A 889 9.07 3.78 -2.28
C LYS A 889 9.00 5.28 -2.04
N ALA A 890 9.52 5.80 -0.93
CA ALA A 890 9.27 7.19 -0.51
C ALA A 890 9.73 8.23 -1.54
N GLY A 891 10.89 8.01 -2.16
CA GLY A 891 11.40 8.87 -3.23
C GLY A 891 10.58 8.80 -4.53
N ILE A 892 10.05 7.61 -4.87
CA ILE A 892 9.24 7.37 -6.08
C ILE A 892 7.82 7.94 -5.91
N ALA A 893 7.22 7.75 -4.73
CA ALA A 893 5.87 8.16 -4.39
C ALA A 893 5.76 9.63 -3.94
N LYS A 894 6.85 10.43 -4.04
CA LYS A 894 6.93 11.82 -3.56
C LYS A 894 6.50 11.99 -2.09
N LEU A 895 6.78 10.98 -1.27
CA LEU A 895 6.52 11.00 0.18
C LEU A 895 7.66 11.66 0.97
N GLN A 896 8.74 12.07 0.29
CA GLN A 896 9.81 12.90 0.82
C GLN A 896 9.39 14.38 0.84
N GLY A 897 9.74 15.11 1.91
CA GLY A 897 9.41 16.52 2.10
C GLY A 897 8.41 16.81 3.23
N ILE A 898 8.24 18.11 3.49
CA ILE A 898 7.48 18.67 4.63
C ILE A 898 5.98 18.65 4.30
N SER A 899 5.13 18.28 5.28
CA SER A 899 3.67 18.28 5.15
C SER A 899 3.06 19.68 5.26
N GLY A 900 3.77 20.62 5.92
CA GLY A 900 3.35 22.00 6.18
C GLY A 900 2.97 22.25 7.64
N ASP A 901 2.79 21.18 8.43
CA ASP A 901 2.42 21.23 9.84
C ASP A 901 3.63 21.14 10.77
N THR A 902 3.49 21.67 11.99
CA THR A 902 4.49 21.56 13.07
C THR A 902 3.85 20.80 14.23
N ASN A 903 4.47 19.72 14.71
CA ASN A 903 3.92 18.92 15.81
C ASN A 903 4.05 19.65 17.17
N VAL A 904 3.41 19.12 18.23
CA VAL A 904 3.52 19.63 19.63
C VAL A 904 4.94 19.75 20.16
N GLN A 905 5.90 19.09 19.51
CA GLN A 905 7.30 19.12 19.89
C GLN A 905 8.10 20.22 19.19
N GLY A 906 7.46 20.99 18.28
CA GLY A 906 8.08 22.06 17.51
C GLY A 906 8.88 21.57 16.31
N GLU A 907 8.71 20.31 15.89
CA GLU A 907 9.41 19.71 14.74
C GLU A 907 8.52 19.78 13.48
N GLN A 908 9.13 20.02 12.32
CA GLN A 908 8.40 20.04 11.04
C GLN A 908 7.98 18.62 10.66
N VAL A 909 6.66 18.41 10.53
CA VAL A 909 6.09 17.10 10.22
C VAL A 909 6.35 16.76 8.76
N LYS A 910 6.97 15.60 8.49
CA LYS A 910 7.16 15.11 7.12
C LYS A 910 5.93 14.31 6.68
N LYS A 911 5.70 14.25 5.36
CA LYS A 911 4.53 13.54 4.81
C LYS A 911 4.49 12.05 5.22
N LEU A 912 5.65 11.42 5.34
CA LEU A 912 5.76 10.02 5.77
C LEU A 912 5.40 9.83 7.25
N ASP A 913 5.59 10.84 8.09
CA ASP A 913 5.21 10.81 9.52
C ASP A 913 3.68 10.78 9.63
N VAL A 914 2.98 11.65 8.89
CA VAL A 914 1.50 11.69 8.83
C VAL A 914 0.94 10.36 8.36
N LEU A 915 1.45 9.82 7.25
CA LEU A 915 0.99 8.55 6.69
C LEU A 915 1.21 7.39 7.68
N SER A 916 2.39 7.32 8.30
CA SER A 916 2.72 6.26 9.25
C SER A 916 1.82 6.33 10.49
N ASN A 917 1.53 7.54 10.97
CA ASN A 917 0.63 7.77 12.08
C ASN A 917 -0.81 7.32 11.77
N GLU A 918 -1.36 7.72 10.61
CA GLU A 918 -2.69 7.31 10.17
C GLU A 918 -2.81 5.79 10.03
N ILE A 919 -1.80 5.13 9.45
CA ILE A 919 -1.77 3.68 9.31
C ILE A 919 -1.81 3.01 10.69
N PHE A 920 -0.97 3.45 11.63
CA PHE A 920 -0.97 2.89 12.99
C PHE A 920 -2.31 3.10 13.69
N ILE A 921 -2.86 4.32 13.70
CA ILE A 921 -4.14 4.63 14.35
C ILE A 921 -5.25 3.75 13.78
N ASN A 922 -5.37 3.66 12.45
CA ASN A 922 -6.42 2.90 11.79
C ASN A 922 -6.30 1.40 12.09
N MET A 923 -5.09 0.83 11.99
CA MET A 923 -4.86 -0.59 12.27
C MET A 923 -5.11 -0.91 13.74
N LEU A 924 -4.66 -0.07 14.67
CA LEU A 924 -4.84 -0.28 16.11
C LEU A 924 -6.31 -0.13 16.55
N LYS A 925 -7.05 0.83 15.97
CA LYS A 925 -8.51 0.97 16.16
C LYS A 925 -9.26 -0.26 15.66
N SER A 926 -8.90 -0.79 14.49
CA SER A 926 -9.54 -1.96 13.89
C SER A 926 -9.23 -3.29 14.59
N SER A 927 -8.34 -3.29 15.58
CA SER A 927 -7.96 -4.50 16.31
C SER A 927 -9.01 -4.96 17.32
N TYR A 928 -9.95 -4.09 17.72
CA TYR A 928 -10.90 -4.30 18.83
C TYR A 928 -10.23 -4.64 20.17
N ALA A 929 -8.93 -4.37 20.31
CA ALA A 929 -8.12 -4.74 21.46
C ALA A 929 -7.61 -3.53 22.27
N THR A 930 -7.74 -2.31 21.73
CA THR A 930 -7.19 -1.09 22.32
C THR A 930 -8.27 -0.19 22.93
N CYS A 931 -7.95 0.54 24.00
CA CYS A 931 -8.82 1.56 24.61
C CYS A 931 -8.27 2.98 24.49
N LEU A 932 -6.94 3.14 24.54
CA LEU A 932 -6.26 4.42 24.38
C LEU A 932 -5.03 4.26 23.50
N LEU A 933 -4.78 5.25 22.66
CA LEU A 933 -3.57 5.35 21.86
C LEU A 933 -2.81 6.64 22.18
N VAL A 934 -1.50 6.54 22.31
CA VAL A 934 -0.59 7.69 22.47
C VAL A 934 0.41 7.66 21.33
N SER A 935 0.41 8.70 20.50
CA SER A 935 1.33 8.86 19.38
C SER A 935 2.27 10.04 19.63
N GLU A 936 3.49 10.01 19.07
CA GLU A 936 4.34 11.20 19.00
C GLU A 936 3.63 12.34 18.22
N GLU A 937 2.88 11.99 17.18
CA GLU A 937 2.29 12.95 16.22
C GLU A 937 0.92 13.49 16.64
N ASN A 938 0.42 13.13 17.82
CA ASN A 938 -0.87 13.59 18.33
C ASN A 938 -0.73 14.24 19.71
N ASP A 939 -1.23 15.48 19.82
CA ASP A 939 -1.15 16.31 21.02
C ASP A 939 -1.86 15.73 22.25
N ASN A 940 -2.92 14.95 22.01
CA ASN A 940 -3.78 14.37 23.02
C ASN A 940 -3.89 12.87 22.84
N VAL A 941 -4.23 12.16 23.92
CA VAL A 941 -4.54 10.74 23.87
C VAL A 941 -5.75 10.52 22.94
N ILE A 942 -5.66 9.51 22.08
CA ILE A 942 -6.75 9.11 21.20
C ILE A 942 -7.58 8.07 21.95
N GLU A 943 -8.80 8.44 22.33
CA GLU A 943 -9.76 7.53 22.93
C GLU A 943 -10.46 6.69 21.85
N ILE A 944 -10.56 5.38 22.07
CA ILE A 944 -11.22 4.47 21.15
C ILE A 944 -12.72 4.45 21.40
N GLU A 945 -13.49 4.44 20.31
CA GLU A 945 -14.95 4.42 20.34
C GLU A 945 -15.47 3.17 21.09
N THR A 946 -16.57 3.31 21.84
CA THR A 946 -17.06 2.29 22.78
C THR A 946 -17.32 0.92 22.13
N ASP A 947 -17.74 0.91 20.87
CA ASP A 947 -18.00 -0.30 20.06
C ASP A 947 -16.73 -1.03 19.61
N LYS A 948 -15.57 -0.36 19.61
CA LYS A 948 -14.27 -0.89 19.17
C LYS A 948 -13.26 -1.04 20.31
N ARG A 949 -13.70 -0.78 21.53
CA ARG A 949 -12.84 -0.68 22.72
C ARG A 949 -12.42 -2.06 23.23
N GLY A 950 -11.11 -2.22 23.42
CA GLY A 950 -10.53 -3.35 24.15
C GLY A 950 -9.88 -2.92 25.47
N LYS A 951 -8.87 -3.66 25.95
CA LYS A 951 -8.25 -3.49 27.27
C LYS A 951 -6.80 -2.99 27.27
N TYR A 952 -6.22 -2.77 26.09
CA TYR A 952 -4.82 -2.36 25.95
C TYR A 952 -4.67 -0.87 25.65
N VAL A 953 -3.63 -0.27 26.23
CA VAL A 953 -3.15 1.06 25.87
C VAL A 953 -1.89 0.88 25.02
N VAL A 954 -1.82 1.57 23.88
CA VAL A 954 -0.67 1.48 22.97
C VAL A 954 -0.01 2.85 22.85
N SER A 955 1.24 2.94 23.26
CA SER A 955 2.10 4.11 23.03
C SER A 955 3.05 3.79 21.88
N PHE A 956 3.11 4.63 20.86
CA PHE A 956 3.95 4.38 19.68
C PHE A 956 4.56 5.64 19.10
N ASP A 957 5.75 5.47 18.52
CA ASP A 957 6.36 6.39 17.58
C ASP A 957 6.16 5.78 16.19
N PRO A 958 5.32 6.39 15.34
CA PRO A 958 5.03 5.83 14.03
C PRO A 958 6.25 5.81 13.12
N LEU A 959 7.19 6.76 13.27
CA LEU A 959 8.35 6.88 12.40
C LEU A 959 9.57 7.56 13.08
N ASP A 960 10.33 6.78 13.85
CA ASP A 960 11.60 7.20 14.45
C ASP A 960 12.65 7.52 13.39
N GLY A 961 13.38 8.61 13.60
CA GLY A 961 14.44 9.06 12.70
C GLY A 961 13.92 9.81 11.48
N SER A 962 12.76 10.45 11.56
CA SER A 962 12.16 11.22 10.45
C SER A 962 13.14 12.21 9.78
N SER A 963 14.03 12.83 10.55
CA SER A 963 15.11 13.70 10.02
C SER A 963 16.01 13.02 8.98
N ASN A 964 16.16 11.70 9.04
CA ASN A 964 17.00 10.86 8.19
C ASN A 964 16.28 10.28 6.96
N ILE A 965 14.98 10.56 6.77
CA ILE A 965 14.20 10.05 5.63
C ILE A 965 14.81 10.49 4.29
N ASP A 966 15.20 11.76 4.17
CA ASP A 966 15.61 12.35 2.88
C ASP A 966 17.01 11.88 2.45
N CYS A 967 17.84 11.46 3.40
CA CYS A 967 19.18 10.91 3.14
C CYS A 967 19.20 9.37 3.07
N LEU A 968 18.03 8.72 3.06
CA LEU A 968 17.86 7.26 2.91
C LEU A 968 18.60 6.43 3.97
N VAL A 969 18.83 7.00 5.15
CA VAL A 969 19.40 6.29 6.29
C VAL A 969 18.31 5.45 6.96
N SER A 970 18.69 4.41 7.70
CA SER A 970 17.75 3.56 8.44
C SER A 970 16.88 4.37 9.40
N ILE A 971 15.58 4.10 9.34
CA ILE A 971 14.51 4.64 10.19
C ILE A 971 13.70 3.48 10.79
N GLY A 972 12.72 3.76 11.65
CA GLY A 972 11.93 2.69 12.27
C GLY A 972 10.59 3.12 12.83
N SER A 973 9.84 2.19 13.42
CA SER A 973 8.65 2.47 14.23
C SER A 973 8.82 1.82 15.59
N ILE A 974 8.34 2.45 16.66
CA ILE A 974 8.49 1.95 18.04
C ILE A 974 7.12 1.81 18.67
N PHE A 975 6.89 0.75 19.44
CA PHE A 975 5.63 0.58 20.16
C PHE A 975 5.81 -0.08 21.53
N ALA A 976 4.96 0.32 22.47
CA ALA A 976 4.80 -0.24 23.80
C ALA A 976 3.32 -0.50 24.08
N ILE A 977 3.02 -1.65 24.68
CA ILE A 977 1.66 -2.08 25.02
C ILE A 977 1.58 -2.27 26.52
N THR A 978 0.64 -1.58 27.16
CA THR A 978 0.27 -1.74 28.57
C THR A 978 -1.21 -2.13 28.67
N LYS A 979 -1.65 -2.63 29.83
CA LYS A 979 -3.07 -2.87 30.11
C LYS A 979 -3.69 -1.66 30.82
N GLN A 980 -4.96 -1.40 30.58
CA GLN A 980 -5.71 -0.43 31.36
C GLN A 980 -5.63 -0.75 32.86
N VAL A 981 -5.50 0.27 33.71
CA VAL A 981 -5.28 0.06 35.16
C VAL A 981 -6.56 -0.48 35.81
N ASN A 982 -7.73 0.02 35.37
CA ASN A 982 -9.03 -0.42 35.87
C ASN A 982 -10.00 -0.71 34.72
N GLU A 983 -10.15 -1.99 34.37
CA GLU A 983 -11.05 -2.46 33.29
C GLU A 983 -12.54 -2.15 33.55
N ASN A 984 -12.93 -1.79 34.78
CA ASN A 984 -14.32 -1.48 35.15
C ASN A 984 -14.65 0.03 35.09
N LYS A 985 -13.70 0.87 34.69
CA LYS A 985 -13.91 2.31 34.50
C LYS A 985 -13.68 2.70 33.04
N ASP A 986 -14.31 3.79 32.62
CA ASP A 986 -13.97 4.39 31.34
C ASP A 986 -12.48 4.77 31.30
N PRO A 987 -11.81 4.55 30.16
CA PRO A 987 -10.39 4.80 30.01
C PRO A 987 -10.11 6.29 30.14
N SER A 988 -9.03 6.62 30.83
CA SER A 988 -8.63 8.00 31.10
C SER A 988 -7.16 8.21 30.78
N VAL A 989 -6.71 9.46 30.67
CA VAL A 989 -5.29 9.78 30.42
C VAL A 989 -4.37 9.14 31.47
N GLU A 990 -4.85 8.93 32.70
CA GLU A 990 -4.10 8.25 33.76
C GLU A 990 -3.73 6.80 33.40
N ASP A 991 -4.57 6.11 32.61
CA ASP A 991 -4.28 4.76 32.12
C ASP A 991 -3.10 4.72 31.14
N ALA A 992 -2.77 5.85 30.50
CA ALA A 992 -1.58 5.98 29.66
C ALA A 992 -0.31 6.35 30.44
N LEU A 993 -0.45 6.98 31.62
CA LEU A 993 0.67 7.46 32.45
C LEU A 993 1.20 6.38 33.39
N GLN A 994 1.54 5.22 32.83
CA GLN A 994 2.09 4.07 33.57
C GLN A 994 3.62 3.98 33.45
N PRO A 995 4.32 3.51 34.50
CA PRO A 995 5.75 3.27 34.41
C PRO A 995 6.05 2.11 33.44
N GLY A 996 7.21 2.17 32.77
CA GLY A 996 7.60 1.20 31.74
C GLY A 996 7.66 -0.26 32.23
N ASN A 997 7.80 -0.50 33.54
CA ASN A 997 7.74 -1.83 34.14
C ASN A 997 6.35 -2.48 34.08
N LYS A 998 5.31 -1.76 33.64
CA LYS A 998 3.94 -2.28 33.36
C LYS A 998 3.73 -2.72 31.91
N ILE A 999 4.72 -2.56 31.04
CA ILE A 999 4.67 -3.02 29.66
C ILE A 999 4.46 -4.55 29.64
N VAL A 1000 3.47 -4.99 28.87
CA VAL A 1000 3.20 -6.42 28.63
C VAL A 1000 3.85 -6.91 27.35
N ALA A 1001 4.02 -6.02 26.37
CA ALA A 1001 4.73 -6.27 25.13
C ALA A 1001 5.29 -4.96 24.58
N ALA A 1002 6.49 -5.00 24.03
CA ALA A 1002 7.08 -3.87 23.31
C ALA A 1002 7.92 -4.38 22.14
N GLY A 1003 8.10 -3.52 21.16
CA GLY A 1003 8.90 -3.84 20.00
C GLY A 1003 9.26 -2.61 19.18
N TYR A 1004 10.09 -2.83 18.19
CA TYR A 1004 10.34 -1.87 17.13
C TYR A 1004 10.39 -2.57 15.77
N ALA A 1005 10.03 -1.83 14.73
CA ALA A 1005 10.33 -2.16 13.36
C ALA A 1005 11.55 -1.34 12.90
N LEU A 1006 12.54 -2.01 12.31
CA LEU A 1006 13.67 -1.37 11.66
C LEU A 1006 13.46 -1.42 10.15
N TYR A 1007 13.41 -0.26 9.50
CA TYR A 1007 13.39 -0.09 8.05
C TYR A 1007 14.80 0.24 7.56
N GLY A 1008 15.69 -0.76 7.59
CA GLY A 1008 17.07 -0.63 7.12
C GLY A 1008 17.28 -1.29 5.76
N SER A 1009 18.47 -1.87 5.54
CA SER A 1009 18.76 -2.71 4.37
C SER A 1009 17.79 -3.89 4.22
N ALA A 1010 17.25 -4.37 5.33
CA ALA A 1010 16.11 -5.26 5.40
C ALA A 1010 15.11 -4.72 6.43
N THR A 1011 13.86 -5.18 6.34
CA THR A 1011 12.84 -4.86 7.35
C THR A 1011 12.82 -5.94 8.42
N MET A 1012 12.91 -5.55 9.69
CA MET A 1012 12.89 -6.48 10.81
C MET A 1012 11.97 -5.97 11.91
N ILE A 1013 11.20 -6.87 12.52
CA ILE A 1013 10.52 -6.62 13.80
C ILE A 1013 11.32 -7.28 14.91
N VAL A 1014 11.69 -6.50 15.92
CA VAL A 1014 12.25 -7.02 17.16
C VAL A 1014 11.23 -6.80 18.26
N ILE A 1015 10.83 -7.88 18.94
CA ILE A 1015 9.72 -7.87 19.90
C ILE A 1015 10.02 -8.68 21.15
N SER A 1016 9.47 -8.24 22.28
CA SER A 1016 9.39 -9.03 23.51
C SER A 1016 7.96 -9.07 24.03
N LEU A 1017 7.52 -10.26 24.41
CA LEU A 1017 6.24 -10.52 25.10
C LEU A 1017 6.45 -10.79 26.61
N GLY A 1018 7.59 -10.35 27.16
CA GLY A 1018 7.96 -10.55 28.58
C GLY A 1018 8.90 -11.72 28.85
N ASN A 1019 9.14 -12.61 27.87
CA ASN A 1019 10.06 -13.74 27.97
C ASN A 1019 11.12 -13.68 26.86
N GLY A 1020 12.12 -12.82 27.04
CA GLY A 1020 13.21 -12.65 26.09
C GLY A 1020 12.83 -11.79 24.88
N VAL A 1021 13.79 -11.59 23.98
CA VAL A 1021 13.67 -10.72 22.80
C VAL A 1021 13.85 -11.56 21.53
N HIS A 1022 12.98 -11.38 20.54
CA HIS A 1022 13.01 -12.19 19.32
C HIS A 1022 12.99 -11.28 18.09
N GLY A 1023 13.79 -11.62 17.08
CA GLY A 1023 13.91 -10.89 15.82
C GLY A 1023 13.31 -11.67 14.66
N PHE A 1024 12.41 -11.00 13.93
CA PHE A 1024 11.73 -11.55 12.77
C PHE A 1024 12.02 -10.69 11.55
N MET A 1025 12.59 -11.27 10.50
CA MET A 1025 12.88 -10.58 9.25
C MET A 1025 11.69 -10.68 8.31
N TYR A 1026 11.36 -9.57 7.66
CA TYR A 1026 10.31 -9.53 6.66
C TYR A 1026 10.80 -10.16 5.35
N ASP A 1027 10.06 -11.15 4.85
CA ASP A 1027 10.24 -11.69 3.50
C ASP A 1027 9.21 -11.08 2.56
N PRO A 1028 9.61 -10.16 1.65
CA PRO A 1028 8.70 -9.52 0.71
C PRO A 1028 8.06 -10.48 -0.30
N SER A 1029 8.66 -11.65 -0.54
CA SER A 1029 8.17 -12.62 -1.54
C SER A 1029 6.89 -13.32 -1.11
N ILE A 1030 6.75 -13.58 0.20
CA ILE A 1030 5.57 -14.23 0.81
C ILE A 1030 4.74 -13.28 1.69
N GLY A 1031 5.28 -12.10 2.01
CA GLY A 1031 4.56 -11.09 2.80
C GLY A 1031 4.48 -11.40 4.30
N GLU A 1032 5.40 -12.20 4.83
CA GLU A 1032 5.42 -12.68 6.22
C GLU A 1032 6.71 -12.31 6.97
N PHE A 1033 6.60 -12.20 8.30
CA PHE A 1033 7.74 -12.02 9.19
C PHE A 1033 8.22 -13.38 9.71
N VAL A 1034 9.43 -13.79 9.31
CA VAL A 1034 10.02 -15.09 9.63
C VAL A 1034 11.03 -14.94 10.76
N LEU A 1035 10.98 -15.83 11.75
CA LEU A 1035 11.91 -15.84 12.88
C LEU A 1035 13.34 -16.10 12.40
N THR A 1036 14.21 -15.09 12.54
CA THR A 1036 15.64 -15.22 12.20
C THR A 1036 16.52 -15.24 13.44
N ASP A 1037 16.07 -14.61 14.53
CA ASP A 1037 16.84 -14.47 15.75
C ASP A 1037 16.00 -14.81 16.98
N TYR A 1038 16.12 -16.05 17.45
CA TYR A 1038 15.46 -16.50 18.66
C TYR A 1038 16.22 -16.07 19.91
N ASN A 1039 15.53 -15.46 20.87
CA ASN A 1039 16.06 -15.07 22.19
C ASN A 1039 17.38 -14.28 22.13
N MET A 1040 17.36 -13.15 21.42
CA MET A 1040 18.46 -12.19 21.31
C MET A 1040 18.98 -11.77 22.69
N ARG A 1041 20.30 -11.80 22.86
CA ARG A 1041 20.99 -11.38 24.08
C ARG A 1041 22.03 -10.32 23.75
N ILE A 1042 22.07 -9.27 24.57
CA ILE A 1042 23.10 -8.25 24.46
C ILE A 1042 24.39 -8.71 25.15
N PRO A 1043 25.58 -8.46 24.57
CA PRO A 1043 26.84 -8.71 25.27
C PRO A 1043 26.94 -7.90 26.58
N ASP A 1044 27.55 -8.47 27.62
CA ASP A 1044 27.71 -7.79 28.92
C ASP A 1044 28.57 -6.52 28.82
N ARG A 1045 29.52 -6.48 27.87
CA ARG A 1045 30.36 -5.32 27.52
C ARG A 1045 30.60 -5.31 26.01
N GLY A 1046 30.52 -4.16 25.38
CA GLY A 1046 30.87 -3.96 23.98
C GLY A 1046 32.12 -3.10 23.80
N ASN A 1047 32.25 -2.56 22.60
CA ASN A 1047 33.39 -1.75 22.16
C ASN A 1047 32.94 -0.55 21.31
N ILE A 1048 31.66 -0.16 21.42
CA ILE A 1048 31.05 0.94 20.67
C ILE A 1048 30.35 1.88 21.66
N TYR A 1049 30.53 3.19 21.47
CA TYR A 1049 29.64 4.19 22.07
C TYR A 1049 28.90 4.95 20.96
N SER A 1050 27.65 5.28 21.24
CA SER A 1050 26.75 5.96 20.31
C SER A 1050 26.14 7.18 20.97
N ILE A 1051 26.57 8.36 20.54
CA ILE A 1051 26.15 9.67 21.06
C ILE A 1051 26.39 10.73 19.99
N ASN A 1052 25.54 11.77 19.96
CA ASN A 1052 25.74 12.91 19.06
C ASN A 1052 26.79 13.88 19.62
N GLU A 1053 28.04 13.71 19.19
CA GLU A 1053 29.18 14.53 19.61
C GLU A 1053 29.10 16.02 19.23
N GLY A 1054 28.19 16.41 18.33
CA GLY A 1054 27.93 17.82 18.03
C GLY A 1054 27.46 18.63 19.24
N TYR A 1055 26.94 17.96 20.28
CA TYR A 1055 26.53 18.59 21.53
C TYR A 1055 27.61 18.63 22.62
N ALA A 1056 28.86 18.25 22.30
CA ALA A 1056 29.94 18.11 23.30
C ALA A 1056 30.16 19.35 24.18
N SER A 1057 29.98 20.56 23.64
CA SER A 1057 30.12 21.82 24.38
C SER A 1057 28.98 22.09 25.39
N THR A 1058 27.88 21.32 25.31
CA THR A 1058 26.67 21.51 26.11
C THR A 1058 26.37 20.35 27.05
N TRP A 1059 27.22 19.32 27.05
CA TRP A 1059 27.11 18.18 27.95
C TRP A 1059 27.57 18.52 29.36
N ASP A 1060 27.03 17.79 30.32
CA ASP A 1060 27.57 17.77 31.68
C ASP A 1060 28.98 17.15 31.68
N GLU A 1061 29.80 17.57 32.65
CA GLU A 1061 31.19 17.15 32.78
C GLU A 1061 31.33 15.61 32.92
N SER A 1062 30.34 14.97 33.54
CA SER A 1062 30.26 13.51 33.69
C SER A 1062 30.24 12.78 32.34
N VAL A 1063 29.40 13.23 31.40
CA VAL A 1063 29.28 12.65 30.06
C VAL A 1063 30.53 12.95 29.25
N LEU A 1064 31.05 14.17 29.35
CA LEU A 1064 32.28 14.57 28.67
C LEU A 1064 33.46 13.69 29.09
N ASN A 1065 33.62 13.45 30.39
CA ASN A 1065 34.68 12.61 30.95
C ASN A 1065 34.51 11.14 30.55
N TYR A 1066 33.28 10.60 30.57
CA TYR A 1066 33.03 9.25 30.09
C TYR A 1066 33.42 9.08 28.62
N VAL A 1067 32.99 9.99 27.73
CA VAL A 1067 33.33 9.91 26.30
C VAL A 1067 34.83 10.08 26.07
N LYS A 1068 35.48 10.99 26.82
CA LYS A 1068 36.94 11.16 26.78
C LYS A 1068 37.67 9.86 27.14
N ASP A 1069 37.25 9.19 28.21
CA ASP A 1069 37.86 7.93 28.64
C ASP A 1069 37.58 6.78 27.67
N LYS A 1070 36.48 6.84 26.89
CA LYS A 1070 36.23 5.89 25.79
C LYS A 1070 37.12 6.14 24.56
N LYS A 1071 37.52 7.39 24.31
CA LYS A 1071 38.44 7.77 23.23
C LYS A 1071 39.90 7.53 23.59
N ASP A 1072 40.27 7.79 24.83
CA ASP A 1072 41.64 7.64 25.35
C ASP A 1072 41.64 6.84 26.67
N PRO A 1073 41.38 5.52 26.60
CA PRO A 1073 41.26 4.70 27.80
C PRO A 1073 42.63 4.46 28.43
N ALA A 1074 42.70 4.58 29.76
CA ALA A 1074 43.93 4.27 30.53
C ALA A 1074 44.41 2.82 30.35
N LYS A 1075 43.49 1.89 30.03
CA LYS A 1075 43.77 0.48 29.70
C LYS A 1075 42.79 -0.03 28.63
N GLY A 1076 43.31 -0.73 27.63
CA GLY A 1076 42.51 -1.32 26.55
C GLY A 1076 42.57 -0.52 25.25
N LYS A 1077 41.71 -0.87 24.28
CA LYS A 1077 41.58 -0.13 23.01
C LYS A 1077 40.48 0.91 23.13
N PRO A 1078 40.61 2.08 22.47
CA PRO A 1078 39.52 3.03 22.31
C PRO A 1078 38.26 2.36 21.74
N TYR A 1079 37.10 2.83 22.17
CA TYR A 1079 35.83 2.37 21.63
C TYR A 1079 35.58 3.01 20.26
N GLY A 1080 34.95 2.27 19.35
CA GLY A 1080 34.48 2.81 18.08
C GLY A 1080 33.29 3.75 18.30
N ALA A 1081 33.30 4.92 17.65
CA ALA A 1081 32.14 5.80 17.63
C ALA A 1081 31.18 5.38 16.51
N ARG A 1082 29.89 5.22 16.80
CA ARG A 1082 28.84 5.03 15.79
C ARG A 1082 27.61 5.82 16.19
N TYR A 1083 27.12 6.69 15.32
CA TYR A 1083 25.88 7.42 15.55
C TYR A 1083 25.16 7.57 14.21
N VAL A 1084 24.09 6.80 14.03
CA VAL A 1084 23.28 6.80 12.81
C VAL A 1084 22.31 7.98 12.82
N GLY A 1085 21.85 8.38 14.01
CA GLY A 1085 20.91 9.49 14.17
C GLY A 1085 19.43 9.07 14.13
N SER A 1086 19.15 7.77 14.03
CA SER A 1086 17.85 7.15 14.34
C SER A 1086 18.03 6.27 15.57
N MET A 1087 17.15 6.43 16.56
CA MET A 1087 17.23 5.66 17.80
C MET A 1087 17.10 4.17 17.50
N VAL A 1088 16.14 3.76 16.68
CA VAL A 1088 15.90 2.35 16.33
C VAL A 1088 17.16 1.69 15.75
N ALA A 1089 17.85 2.37 14.82
CA ALA A 1089 19.05 1.83 14.19
C ALA A 1089 20.24 1.72 15.17
N ASP A 1090 20.45 2.75 15.99
CA ASP A 1090 21.53 2.77 16.98
C ASP A 1090 21.30 1.75 18.11
N VAL A 1091 20.05 1.61 18.59
CA VAL A 1091 19.68 0.61 19.60
C VAL A 1091 19.74 -0.81 19.05
N HIS A 1092 19.27 -1.06 17.82
CA HIS A 1092 19.35 -2.39 17.19
C HIS A 1092 20.80 -2.88 17.11
N ARG A 1093 21.71 -2.02 16.63
CA ARG A 1093 23.15 -2.32 16.62
C ARG A 1093 23.68 -2.58 18.03
N THR A 1094 23.25 -1.79 19.02
CA THR A 1094 23.66 -1.94 20.42
C THR A 1094 23.22 -3.30 20.99
N ILE A 1095 22.02 -3.78 20.69
CA ILE A 1095 21.55 -5.12 21.10
C ILE A 1095 22.38 -6.22 20.44
N LYS A 1096 22.71 -6.10 19.15
CA LYS A 1096 23.44 -7.13 18.39
C LYS A 1096 24.94 -7.17 18.70
N TYR A 1097 25.60 -6.03 18.79
CA TYR A 1097 27.06 -5.93 18.88
C TYR A 1097 27.55 -5.55 20.28
N GLY A 1098 26.65 -5.16 21.18
CA GLY A 1098 27.00 -4.61 22.48
C GLY A 1098 27.52 -3.17 22.37
N GLY A 1099 27.79 -2.59 23.53
CA GLY A 1099 28.21 -1.20 23.69
C GLY A 1099 27.13 -0.36 24.34
N ILE A 1100 27.18 0.95 24.14
CA ILE A 1100 26.27 1.89 24.81
C ILE A 1100 25.70 2.92 23.83
N PHE A 1101 24.41 3.20 23.96
CA PHE A 1101 23.72 4.34 23.35
C PHE A 1101 23.37 5.36 24.42
N ILE A 1102 23.68 6.63 24.15
CA ILE A 1102 23.56 7.72 25.09
C ILE A 1102 22.86 8.90 24.41
N TYR A 1103 21.77 9.37 25.02
CA TYR A 1103 21.15 10.65 24.71
C TYR A 1103 21.01 11.43 26.01
N PRO A 1104 22.02 12.25 26.38
CA PRO A 1104 22.05 12.90 27.68
C PRO A 1104 21.15 14.15 27.68
N ALA A 1105 21.01 14.78 28.85
CA ALA A 1105 20.49 16.14 28.91
C ALA A 1105 21.52 17.11 28.30
N THR A 1106 21.03 18.21 27.72
CA THR A 1106 21.89 19.29 27.21
C THR A 1106 21.42 20.62 27.78
N ALA A 1107 22.23 21.68 27.64
CA ALA A 1107 21.85 23.02 28.05
C ALA A 1107 20.51 23.49 27.44
N ALA A 1108 20.24 23.12 26.17
CA ALA A 1108 19.00 23.43 25.46
C ALA A 1108 17.84 22.48 25.82
N ALA A 1109 18.14 21.21 26.12
CA ALA A 1109 17.15 20.18 26.47
C ALA A 1109 17.47 19.56 27.84
N LYS A 1110 17.14 20.28 28.91
CA LYS A 1110 17.46 19.90 30.31
C LYS A 1110 16.87 18.57 30.77
N ASN A 1111 15.79 18.12 30.13
CA ASN A 1111 15.14 16.84 30.40
C ASN A 1111 15.42 15.80 29.30
N GLY A 1112 16.46 15.98 28.48
CA GLY A 1112 16.73 15.15 27.30
C GLY A 1112 15.81 15.48 26.11
N LYS A 1113 16.09 14.87 24.95
CA LYS A 1113 15.28 15.02 23.72
C LYS A 1113 14.22 13.93 23.58
N LEU A 1114 14.59 12.68 23.85
CA LEU A 1114 13.74 11.51 23.61
C LEU A 1114 12.58 11.44 24.60
N ARG A 1115 11.44 10.90 24.15
CA ARG A 1115 10.18 10.85 24.87
C ARG A 1115 10.02 9.56 25.63
N LEU A 1116 9.47 9.66 26.84
CA LEU A 1116 9.49 8.59 27.82
C LEU A 1116 8.62 7.41 27.38
N LEU A 1117 7.38 7.66 26.94
CA LEU A 1117 6.38 6.61 26.72
C LEU A 1117 6.61 5.77 25.47
N TYR A 1118 6.97 6.40 24.34
CA TYR A 1118 7.03 5.74 23.03
C TYR A 1118 8.44 5.58 22.45
N GLU A 1119 9.48 6.17 23.06
CA GLU A 1119 10.88 5.94 22.66
C GLU A 1119 11.67 5.25 23.78
N CYS A 1120 11.80 5.90 24.95
CA CYS A 1120 12.66 5.44 26.04
C CYS A 1120 12.17 4.13 26.68
N ASN A 1121 10.90 4.06 27.10
CA ASN A 1121 10.33 2.88 27.77
C ASN A 1121 10.36 1.61 26.91
N PRO A 1122 9.87 1.60 25.65
CA PRO A 1122 9.92 0.40 24.80
C PRO A 1122 11.35 -0.10 24.57
N MET A 1123 12.30 0.81 24.28
CA MET A 1123 13.69 0.44 24.05
C MET A 1123 14.37 -0.06 25.33
N ALA A 1124 14.10 0.58 26.48
CA ALA A 1124 14.58 0.12 27.78
C ALA A 1124 14.03 -1.28 28.13
N TYR A 1125 12.76 -1.54 27.84
CA TYR A 1125 12.14 -2.84 28.07
C TYR A 1125 12.82 -3.95 27.28
N LEU A 1126 13.05 -3.71 25.97
CA LEU A 1126 13.74 -4.67 25.10
C LEU A 1126 15.19 -4.90 25.54
N VAL A 1127 15.94 -3.85 25.87
CA VAL A 1127 17.33 -3.96 26.31
C VAL A 1127 17.44 -4.75 27.61
N THR A 1128 16.57 -4.48 28.59
CA THR A 1128 16.53 -5.24 29.85
C THR A 1128 16.16 -6.71 29.62
N GLN A 1129 15.18 -6.99 28.75
CA GLN A 1129 14.81 -8.37 28.37
C GLN A 1129 15.94 -9.12 27.64
N ALA A 1130 16.79 -8.40 26.90
CA ALA A 1130 17.99 -8.95 26.27
C ALA A 1130 19.18 -9.14 27.25
N GLY A 1131 19.07 -8.68 28.51
CA GLY A 1131 20.10 -8.78 29.54
C GLY A 1131 20.96 -7.51 29.75
N GLY A 1132 20.61 -6.41 29.11
CA GLY A 1132 21.29 -5.11 29.25
C GLY A 1132 20.73 -4.27 30.40
N LYS A 1133 21.07 -2.98 30.40
CA LYS A 1133 20.51 -1.99 31.33
C LYS A 1133 20.13 -0.70 30.64
N ALA A 1134 19.18 0.04 31.23
CA ALA A 1134 18.74 1.34 30.76
C ALA A 1134 18.43 2.29 31.94
N TYR A 1135 19.13 3.41 32.02
CA TYR A 1135 19.00 4.42 33.07
C TYR A 1135 18.70 5.80 32.52
N ALA A 1136 18.00 6.60 33.33
CA ALA A 1136 17.86 8.03 33.15
C ALA A 1136 19.08 8.78 33.72
N GLY A 1137 19.24 10.05 33.34
CA GLY A 1137 20.35 10.94 33.73
C GLY A 1137 20.49 11.28 35.22
N LYS A 1138 19.69 10.70 36.11
CA LYS A 1138 19.86 10.77 37.58
C LYS A 1138 20.15 9.41 38.22
N GLY A 1139 20.54 8.41 37.42
CA GLY A 1139 20.81 7.05 37.90
C GLY A 1139 19.56 6.25 38.30
N LYS A 1140 18.35 6.72 37.98
CA LYS A 1140 17.09 5.97 38.13
C LYS A 1140 16.85 5.10 36.88
N GLU A 1141 16.39 3.88 37.04
CA GLU A 1141 16.05 3.01 35.89
C GLU A 1141 14.89 3.59 35.10
N ILE A 1142 14.98 3.55 33.77
CA ILE A 1142 13.98 4.16 32.87
C ILE A 1142 12.59 3.58 33.12
N LEU A 1143 12.50 2.26 33.29
CA LEU A 1143 11.25 1.54 33.47
C LEU A 1143 10.52 1.86 34.78
N ASP A 1144 11.20 2.45 35.76
CA ASP A 1144 10.62 2.85 37.05
C ASP A 1144 10.25 4.34 37.12
N VAL A 1145 10.50 5.10 36.05
CA VAL A 1145 10.07 6.49 35.95
C VAL A 1145 8.55 6.53 35.80
N LEU A 1146 7.87 7.19 36.75
CA LEU A 1146 6.43 7.45 36.64
C LEU A 1146 6.22 8.66 35.72
N PRO A 1147 5.53 8.50 34.58
CA PRO A 1147 5.26 9.61 33.67
C PRO A 1147 4.29 10.62 34.29
N THR A 1148 4.55 11.91 34.14
CA THR A 1148 3.64 13.00 34.55
C THR A 1148 2.89 13.62 33.37
N SER A 1149 3.34 13.36 32.14
CA SER A 1149 2.73 13.82 30.90
C SER A 1149 3.00 12.80 29.79
N ILE A 1150 2.08 12.68 28.83
CA ILE A 1150 2.18 11.74 27.72
C ILE A 1150 3.35 12.03 26.77
N HIS A 1151 3.81 13.29 26.69
CA HIS A 1151 4.99 13.70 25.92
C HIS A 1151 6.19 14.06 26.80
N GLN A 1152 6.26 13.54 28.04
CA GLN A 1152 7.41 13.78 28.92
C GLN A 1152 8.71 13.30 28.26
N ARG A 1153 9.74 14.14 28.25
CA ARG A 1153 11.09 13.79 27.78
C ARG A 1153 11.96 13.21 28.90
N SER A 1154 12.92 12.36 28.54
CA SER A 1154 13.94 11.84 29.45
C SER A 1154 15.30 11.72 28.77
N PRO A 1155 16.41 12.03 29.46
CA PRO A 1155 17.72 11.53 29.04
C PRO A 1155 17.76 10.01 29.19
N ILE A 1156 18.57 9.33 28.37
CA ILE A 1156 18.68 7.87 28.38
C ILE A 1156 20.12 7.39 28.15
N TYR A 1157 20.48 6.35 28.90
CA TYR A 1157 21.74 5.62 28.83
C TYR A 1157 21.37 4.14 28.78
N LEU A 1158 21.52 3.48 27.64
CA LEU A 1158 21.11 2.08 27.46
C LEU A 1158 22.17 1.26 26.72
N GLY A 1159 22.18 -0.05 26.97
CA GLY A 1159 23.03 -0.99 26.25
C GLY A 1159 23.61 -2.08 27.15
N SER A 1160 24.84 -2.49 26.85
CA SER A 1160 25.61 -3.49 27.57
C SER A 1160 25.71 -3.13 29.05
N LYS A 1161 25.38 -4.10 29.91
CA LYS A 1161 25.27 -3.91 31.36
C LYS A 1161 26.49 -3.19 31.96
N LEU A 1162 27.70 -3.64 31.64
CA LEU A 1162 28.93 -3.12 32.23
C LEU A 1162 29.30 -1.73 31.68
N ASP A 1163 28.96 -1.42 30.43
CA ASP A 1163 29.23 -0.10 29.84
C ASP A 1163 28.29 0.96 30.41
N VAL A 1164 27.02 0.59 30.62
CA VAL A 1164 26.00 1.46 31.23
C VAL A 1164 26.30 1.68 32.70
N GLU A 1165 26.64 0.65 33.47
CA GLU A 1165 27.04 0.80 34.88
C GLU A 1165 28.24 1.72 35.05
N GLU A 1166 29.23 1.60 34.15
CA GLU A 1166 30.38 2.49 34.09
C GLU A 1166 29.94 3.93 33.79
N ALA A 1167 29.10 4.17 32.77
CA ALA A 1167 28.60 5.52 32.45
C ALA A 1167 27.85 6.15 33.63
N ILE A 1168 27.00 5.37 34.32
CA ILE A 1168 26.26 5.85 35.49
C ILE A 1168 27.17 6.15 36.68
N SER A 1169 28.34 5.50 36.80
CA SER A 1169 29.29 5.86 37.86
C SER A 1169 29.97 7.23 37.68
N TYR A 1170 29.93 7.83 36.49
CA TYR A 1170 30.38 9.21 36.29
C TYR A 1170 29.29 10.23 36.66
N ILE A 1171 28.03 9.80 36.68
CA ILE A 1171 26.85 10.65 36.97
C ILE A 1171 26.53 10.68 38.47
N LYS A 1172 26.87 9.62 39.20
CA LYS A 1172 26.77 9.52 40.67
C LYS A 1172 27.98 10.17 41.32
#